data_AF-A0AAD9EXP4-F1
#
_entry.id   AF-A0AAD9EXP4-F1
#
_cell.length_a   1.000
_cell.length_b   1.000
_cell.length_c   1.000
_cell.angle_alpha   90.00
_cell.angle_beta   90.00
_cell.angle_gamma   90.00
#
_symmetry.space_group_name_H-M   'P 1'
#
loop_
_entity.id
_entity.type
_entity.pdbx_description
1 polymer ?
#
loop_
_entity_poly.entity_id
_entity_poly.type
_entity_poly.pdbx_seq_one_letter_code
_entity_poly.pdbx_strand_id
1 'polypeptide(L)'
;MDLKLLLVSILFGVFCFSNAQKEGNECINANAKYCGECIQAGAKCGWCKDPEFLKQGETVSTRCDELQSLIKRGCDHDMIENPRGDQKILKNKEVTNRGRGEGKQKSEARLKLKPEEITQIQPQKLSLTLRSGEPQSFDLKFKRAEDYPIDLYYLMDLSYSMKDDLENVKNLGTSLMLEMSKITSDFRIGFGSFVEKTVMPYISTTPAKLLNPCTGDQNCTSPFSYKNVLKLTSDGKKFNTLVGKQHISGNLDSPEGGFDAIMQVAVCGDHIGWRNVTRLLVFSTDAGFHFAGDGKLGGIVLPNDGKCHLENNIYTMSHYYDYPSIAHLVQKLSDNNIQTIFAVTEEFQPVYKELKNLIPKSAVGTLSANSSNVINLIIDAYNSLSSEVILENSKLPEGVTIAYTSHCKNGVVSEGESGRKCSNISIGDQVMFSIIVTSNGCPKQGKPETIKIKPLGFTEELEITLNFICECECNQDGIKNSELCHFGNGTYECGACKCNEGRVGRQCECSSNDVATEDMDRTCRKDNGTDICSNNGDCVCGTCECKKRDNPEERYRGQYCECDNFNCDRSGNKLCGGHGRCECRECFCDPMWIGAACDCSLDNSTCMASNQQLCNGRGKCECGTCKCTDPKFQGPTCETCPTCPGVCTEHKECVQCRAFGTGEKKETCERDCSSFNLIKVKDRDKLPQPNDATYPVMHCKERDANDCWFYYTYAVNNNTQKEVHVVDILDCPAGPDIIPIVAGVVAGIVLIGLALLLIWKLLMIIHDRREFAKFEKEKMNAKWDTVRAWISAGNFCQTDVFIGATPPSLTEVPLFRQKCVDFKVKTISVDGNKAKLAIWDTAGQERFRTLTPSYYRGAQGVILVYDVTRRETFTKLDNWLNELETYCTRNDLVKMLVGNKIDKENHDLDRAEGLKFARKHSMLFIEASAKTRDGVQCAFEELVEKIIQTPGLWQSETHGRGVQLSDDDAGGGSSLEAKGL
;
A
#
# COMPACT_ATOMS: atom_id res chain seq x y z
N MET A 1 25.59 35.72 13.36
CA MET A 1 25.53 35.08 14.70
C MET A 1 24.08 35.12 15.12
N ASP A 2 23.38 34.06 14.73
CA ASP A 2 21.97 34.12 14.36
C ASP A 2 21.02 33.80 15.50
N LEU A 3 20.05 34.69 15.66
CA LEU A 3 18.83 34.57 16.48
C LEU A 3 18.03 33.27 16.17
N LYS A 4 18.30 32.62 15.03
CA LYS A 4 17.76 31.32 14.64
C LYS A 4 18.25 30.16 15.53
N LEU A 5 19.46 30.24 16.11
CA LEU A 5 19.99 29.16 16.96
C LEU A 5 19.30 29.11 18.35
N LEU A 6 18.89 30.28 18.85
CA LEU A 6 18.18 30.41 20.13
C LEU A 6 16.73 29.93 20.03
N LEU A 7 16.05 30.23 18.92
CA LEU A 7 14.67 29.79 18.69
C LEU A 7 14.56 28.27 18.48
N VAL A 8 15.53 27.64 17.81
CA VAL A 8 15.55 26.17 17.64
C VAL A 8 15.85 25.45 18.96
N SER A 9 16.69 26.04 19.83
CA SER A 9 16.99 25.47 21.15
C SER A 9 15.80 25.55 22.11
N ILE A 10 14.99 26.62 22.03
CA ILE A 10 13.78 26.78 22.86
C ILE A 10 12.64 25.86 22.37
N LEU A 11 12.51 25.66 21.05
CA LEU A 11 11.53 24.73 20.47
C LEU A 11 11.84 23.25 20.77
N PHE A 12 13.11 22.85 20.79
CA PHE A 12 13.52 21.52 21.24
C PHE A 12 13.33 21.33 22.76
N GLY A 13 13.52 22.39 23.55
CA GLY A 13 13.21 22.38 24.99
C GLY A 13 11.72 22.16 25.26
N VAL A 14 10.83 22.80 24.52
CA VAL A 14 9.37 22.69 24.74
C VAL A 14 8.79 21.36 24.22
N PHE A 15 9.35 20.78 23.15
CA PHE A 15 8.92 19.46 22.67
C PHE A 15 9.40 18.30 23.56
N CYS A 16 10.55 18.43 24.23
CA CYS A 16 11.03 17.40 25.18
C CYS A 16 10.23 17.34 26.49
N PHE A 17 9.54 18.42 26.88
CA PHE A 17 8.69 18.43 28.08
C PHE A 17 7.25 17.98 27.85
N SER A 18 6.84 17.72 26.61
CA SER A 18 5.45 17.41 26.26
C SER A 18 5.16 15.91 26.09
N ASN A 19 6.17 15.03 26.21
CA ASN A 19 6.02 13.58 26.16
C ASN A 19 6.44 12.88 27.46
N ALA A 20 6.28 13.54 28.60
CA ALA A 20 6.11 12.82 29.86
C ALA A 20 4.65 12.35 29.92
N GLN A 21 4.32 11.24 29.25
CA GLN A 21 3.14 10.47 29.62
C GLN A 21 3.24 10.21 31.12
N LYS A 22 2.25 10.68 31.89
CA LYS A 22 1.98 10.14 33.23
C LYS A 22 1.55 8.69 33.05
N GLU A 23 2.52 7.79 32.87
CA GLU A 23 2.29 6.35 33.07
C GLU A 23 2.01 6.16 34.56
N GLY A 24 0.83 5.60 34.87
CA GLY A 24 0.58 5.04 36.19
C GLY A 24 1.62 3.98 36.52
N ASN A 25 1.88 3.74 37.81
CA ASN A 25 2.84 2.73 38.24
C ASN A 25 2.35 1.33 37.83
N GLU A 26 2.98 0.75 36.81
CA GLU A 26 2.64 -0.55 36.21
C GLU A 26 2.62 -1.70 37.24
N CYS A 27 3.48 -1.62 38.25
CA CYS A 27 3.61 -2.62 39.32
C CYS A 27 2.41 -2.61 40.26
N ILE A 28 1.92 -1.41 40.58
CA ILE A 28 0.75 -1.23 41.44
C ILE A 28 -0.52 -1.64 40.69
N ASN A 29 -0.62 -1.30 39.40
CA ASN A 29 -1.76 -1.63 38.54
C ASN A 29 -1.93 -3.13 38.32
N ALA A 30 -0.84 -3.89 38.32
CA ALA A 30 -0.90 -5.35 38.20
C ALA A 30 -1.62 -6.03 39.38
N ASN A 31 -1.73 -5.36 40.53
CA ASN A 31 -2.37 -5.89 41.75
C ASN A 31 -1.90 -7.31 42.10
N ALA A 32 -0.60 -7.58 41.89
CA ALA A 32 -0.02 -8.90 41.98
C ALA A 32 -0.18 -9.50 43.38
N LYS A 33 -0.73 -10.72 43.46
CA LYS A 33 -0.91 -11.43 44.74
C LYS A 33 0.32 -12.24 45.11
N TYR A 34 1.12 -12.59 44.11
CA TYR A 34 2.31 -13.43 44.25
C TYR A 34 3.53 -12.78 43.59
N CYS A 35 4.71 -13.21 44.04
CA CYS A 35 5.97 -12.68 43.54
C CYS A 35 6.13 -12.88 42.02
N GLY A 36 5.77 -14.06 41.50
CA GLY A 36 5.81 -14.37 40.06
C GLY A 36 4.93 -13.43 39.21
N GLU A 37 3.71 -13.11 39.67
CA GLU A 37 2.83 -12.14 39.01
C GLU A 37 3.44 -10.73 39.01
N CYS A 38 4.11 -10.35 40.10
CA CYS A 38 4.73 -9.04 40.26
C CYS A 38 5.90 -8.83 39.29
N ILE A 39 6.81 -9.81 39.19
CA ILE A 39 7.98 -9.67 38.30
C ILE A 39 7.60 -9.75 36.81
N GLN A 40 6.44 -10.32 36.50
CA GLN A 40 5.87 -10.36 35.16
C GLN A 40 5.12 -9.06 34.79
N ALA A 41 4.73 -8.25 35.77
CA ALA A 41 4.03 -6.98 35.55
C ALA A 41 4.88 -5.95 34.80
N GLY A 42 6.18 -5.93 35.06
CA GLY A 42 7.09 -4.98 34.42
C GLY A 42 8.54 -5.14 34.88
N ALA A 43 9.46 -4.56 34.13
CA ALA A 43 10.89 -4.65 34.39
C ALA A 43 11.34 -3.82 35.60
N LYS A 44 10.53 -2.84 36.02
CA LYS A 44 10.80 -1.96 37.17
C LYS A 44 10.25 -2.51 38.49
N CYS A 45 9.39 -3.53 38.41
CA CYS A 45 8.69 -4.08 39.57
C CYS A 45 9.63 -4.93 40.43
N GLY A 46 9.53 -4.77 41.73
CA GLY A 46 10.15 -5.64 42.72
C GLY A 46 9.10 -6.18 43.67
N TRP A 47 9.44 -7.27 44.34
CA TRP A 47 8.61 -7.86 45.37
C TRP A 47 9.32 -7.88 46.71
N CYS A 48 8.71 -7.33 47.76
CA CYS A 48 9.26 -7.37 49.11
C CYS A 48 8.90 -8.69 49.84
N LYS A 49 9.90 -9.53 50.11
CA LYS A 49 9.74 -10.82 50.82
C LYS A 49 9.78 -10.71 52.35
N ASP A 50 10.01 -9.52 52.91
CA ASP A 50 10.04 -9.29 54.35
C ASP A 50 8.65 -9.58 55.00
N PRO A 51 8.54 -10.53 55.94
CA PRO A 51 7.28 -10.84 56.62
C PRO A 51 6.63 -9.65 57.33
N GLU A 52 7.41 -8.70 57.84
CA GLU A 52 6.93 -7.56 58.65
C GLU A 52 6.58 -6.31 57.82
N PHE A 53 6.80 -6.35 56.51
CA PHE A 53 6.63 -5.20 55.61
C PHE A 53 5.20 -4.62 55.56
N LEU A 54 4.17 -5.47 55.67
CA LEU A 54 2.77 -5.06 55.54
C LEU A 54 2.19 -4.60 56.89
N LYS A 55 1.71 -3.35 56.95
CA LYS A 55 1.05 -2.79 58.14
C LYS A 55 -0.40 -3.29 58.26
N GLN A 56 -1.00 -3.07 59.42
CA GLN A 56 -2.38 -3.48 59.69
C GLN A 56 -3.37 -2.74 58.75
N GLY A 57 -4.21 -3.50 58.03
CA GLY A 57 -5.17 -2.98 57.04
C GLY A 57 -4.65 -2.87 55.61
N GLU A 58 -3.40 -3.27 55.33
CA GLU A 58 -2.81 -3.23 53.98
C GLU A 58 -2.86 -4.58 53.27
N THR A 59 -3.09 -4.55 51.95
CA THR A 59 -3.26 -5.75 51.11
C THR A 59 -1.93 -6.38 50.71
N VAL A 60 -1.95 -7.68 50.40
CA VAL A 60 -0.78 -8.44 49.94
C VAL A 60 -0.16 -7.84 48.66
N SER A 61 -0.97 -7.27 47.77
CA SER A 61 -0.47 -6.62 46.54
C SER A 61 0.42 -5.42 46.78
N THR A 62 0.43 -4.88 47.99
CA THR A 62 1.34 -3.79 48.39
C THR A 62 2.80 -4.24 48.47
N ARG A 63 3.07 -5.56 48.50
CA ARG A 63 4.42 -6.13 48.40
C ARG A 63 5.03 -5.95 47.00
N CYS A 64 4.20 -5.70 45.97
CA CYS A 64 4.63 -5.42 44.62
C CYS A 64 4.61 -3.92 44.34
N ASP A 65 5.77 -3.34 44.04
CA ASP A 65 5.90 -1.93 43.67
C ASP A 65 7.22 -1.72 42.90
N GLU A 66 7.48 -0.51 42.42
CA GLU A 66 8.78 -0.14 41.90
C GLU A 66 9.86 -0.25 42.98
N LEU A 67 11.08 -0.64 42.59
CA LEU A 67 12.20 -0.85 43.51
C LEU A 67 12.45 0.34 44.45
N GLN A 68 12.43 1.57 43.92
CA GLN A 68 12.64 2.78 44.71
C GLN A 68 11.51 3.05 45.71
N SER A 69 10.26 2.72 45.35
CA SER A 69 9.10 2.86 46.21
C SER A 69 9.15 1.87 47.37
N LEU A 70 9.55 0.61 47.12
CA LEU A 70 9.74 -0.40 48.16
C LEU A 70 10.81 0.01 49.18
N ILE A 71 11.96 0.51 48.70
CA ILE A 71 13.06 0.97 49.56
C ILE A 71 12.60 2.18 50.39
N LYS A 72 11.97 3.18 49.76
CA LYS A 72 11.45 4.36 50.45
C LYS A 72 10.43 4.01 51.54
N ARG A 73 9.72 2.90 51.36
CA ARG A 73 8.72 2.39 52.29
C ARG A 73 9.30 1.53 53.41
N GLY A 74 10.59 1.18 53.33
CA GLY A 74 11.33 0.48 54.38
C GLY A 74 11.55 -1.01 54.13
N CYS A 75 11.44 -1.50 52.88
CA CYS A 75 11.92 -2.84 52.54
C CYS A 75 13.43 -2.82 52.31
N ASP A 76 14.18 -3.67 53.03
CA ASP A 76 15.63 -3.80 52.85
C ASP A 76 15.97 -4.37 51.47
N HIS A 77 17.10 -3.92 50.89
CA HIS A 77 17.49 -4.29 49.53
C HIS A 77 17.66 -5.81 49.32
N ASP A 78 18.19 -6.54 50.31
CA ASP A 78 18.37 -8.00 50.26
C ASP A 78 17.04 -8.77 50.40
N MET A 79 15.98 -8.07 50.85
CA MET A 79 14.62 -8.58 50.97
C MET A 79 13.74 -8.23 49.76
N ILE A 80 14.34 -7.67 48.69
CA ILE A 80 13.62 -7.37 47.45
C ILE A 80 14.00 -8.38 46.37
N GLU A 81 12.99 -9.06 45.85
CA GLU A 81 13.10 -9.96 44.71
C GLU A 81 12.91 -9.16 43.42
N ASN A 82 13.96 -9.12 42.61
CA ASN A 82 14.00 -8.37 41.35
C ASN A 82 14.94 -9.08 40.36
N PRO A 83 14.62 -10.32 39.94
CA PRO A 83 15.48 -11.10 39.06
C PRO A 83 15.68 -10.36 37.73
N ARG A 84 16.90 -10.36 37.19
CA ARG A 84 17.23 -9.67 35.95
C ARG A 84 17.50 -10.67 34.83
N GLY A 85 17.19 -10.27 33.60
CA GLY A 85 17.60 -11.02 32.42
C GLY A 85 19.12 -11.11 32.31
N ASP A 86 19.59 -12.11 31.57
CA ASP A 86 21.02 -12.35 31.32
C ASP A 86 21.24 -12.85 29.90
N GLN A 87 22.46 -12.66 29.39
CA GLN A 87 22.89 -13.17 28.10
C GLN A 87 24.16 -14.01 28.21
N LYS A 88 24.14 -15.19 27.60
CA LYS A 88 25.29 -16.10 27.56
C LYS A 88 25.60 -16.53 26.14
N ILE A 89 26.82 -16.22 25.69
CA ILE A 89 27.31 -16.67 24.39
C ILE A 89 27.80 -18.12 24.49
N LEU A 90 27.14 -19.03 23.76
CA LEU A 90 27.46 -20.47 23.79
C LEU A 90 28.45 -20.87 22.69
N LYS A 91 28.39 -20.22 21.52
CA LYS A 91 29.31 -20.46 20.39
C LYS A 91 29.64 -19.14 19.68
N ASN A 92 30.92 -18.79 19.66
CA ASN A 92 31.42 -17.49 19.20
C ASN A 92 32.68 -17.62 18.32
N LYS A 93 32.59 -18.38 17.22
CA LYS A 93 33.67 -18.48 16.25
C LYS A 93 33.81 -17.15 15.51
N GLU A 94 35.04 -16.67 15.33
CA GLU A 94 35.29 -15.41 14.63
C GLU A 94 34.96 -15.52 13.14
N VAL A 95 34.58 -14.39 12.54
CA VAL A 95 34.39 -14.30 11.09
C VAL A 95 35.70 -14.55 10.35
N THR A 96 35.62 -15.28 9.23
CA THR A 96 36.80 -15.71 8.47
C THR A 96 37.41 -14.54 7.71
N ASN A 97 38.67 -14.23 8.01
CA ASN A 97 39.46 -13.23 7.30
C ASN A 97 40.39 -13.93 6.30
N ARG A 98 39.97 -13.99 5.03
CA ARG A 98 40.87 -14.32 3.92
C ARG A 98 41.45 -13.01 3.39
N GLY A 99 42.68 -12.68 3.76
CA GLY A 99 43.37 -11.56 3.12
C GLY A 99 43.86 -11.98 1.73
N ARG A 100 43.63 -11.17 0.70
CA ARG A 100 44.54 -11.12 -0.46
C ARG A 100 45.92 -10.74 0.10
N GLY A 101 46.81 -11.71 0.23
CA GLY A 101 48.19 -11.44 0.61
C GLY A 101 48.89 -10.56 -0.41
N GLU A 102 48.89 -9.24 -0.20
CA GLU A 102 49.91 -8.34 -0.74
C GLU A 102 51.15 -8.46 0.17
N GLY A 103 51.94 -9.50 -0.04
CA GLY A 103 53.16 -9.74 0.73
C GLY A 103 53.96 -10.89 0.15
N LYS A 104 55.29 -10.72 0.13
CA LYS A 104 56.31 -11.58 -0.51
C LYS A 104 56.48 -12.98 0.10
N GLN A 105 55.41 -13.72 0.38
CA GLN A 105 55.47 -15.15 0.73
C GLN A 105 54.47 -15.94 -0.12
N LYS A 106 54.92 -16.29 -1.31
CA LYS A 106 54.19 -17.03 -2.36
C LYS A 106 54.41 -18.56 -2.25
N SER A 107 54.51 -19.11 -1.04
CA SER A 107 54.89 -20.53 -0.83
C SER A 107 53.94 -21.36 0.01
N GLU A 108 52.85 -20.80 0.54
CA GLU A 108 51.75 -21.64 1.06
C GLU A 108 50.56 -21.51 0.11
N ALA A 109 50.20 -22.63 -0.51
CA ALA A 109 49.05 -22.75 -1.38
C ALA A 109 47.85 -22.05 -0.74
N ARG A 110 47.02 -21.35 -1.54
CA ARG A 110 45.63 -21.01 -1.20
C ARG A 110 45.04 -22.25 -0.51
N LEU A 111 45.01 -22.28 0.83
CA LEU A 111 44.45 -23.38 1.55
C LEU A 111 42.96 -23.30 1.23
N LYS A 112 42.51 -24.19 0.33
CA LYS A 112 41.10 -24.35 -0.01
C LYS A 112 40.41 -24.85 1.25
N LEU A 113 40.08 -23.91 2.14
CA LEU A 113 39.26 -24.21 3.32
C LEU A 113 37.96 -24.81 2.82
N LYS A 114 37.49 -25.84 3.51
CA LYS A 114 36.21 -26.45 3.20
C LYS A 114 35.10 -25.43 3.48
N PRO A 115 33.94 -25.52 2.81
CA PRO A 115 32.82 -24.61 3.06
C PRO A 115 32.42 -24.55 4.55
N GLU A 116 32.50 -25.68 5.26
CA GLU A 116 32.19 -25.79 6.70
C GLU A 116 33.15 -25.02 7.62
N GLU A 117 34.33 -24.64 7.13
CA GLU A 117 35.34 -23.92 7.90
C GLU A 117 35.19 -22.41 7.78
N ILE A 118 34.45 -21.94 6.76
CA ILE A 118 34.15 -20.53 6.54
C ILE A 118 33.05 -20.11 7.51
N THR A 119 33.22 -18.95 8.13
CA THR A 119 32.27 -18.37 9.08
C THR A 119 32.05 -16.91 8.73
N GLN A 120 30.81 -16.57 8.42
CA GLN A 120 30.37 -15.25 7.96
C GLN A 120 29.56 -14.50 9.01
N ILE A 121 28.96 -15.21 9.97
CA ILE A 121 28.21 -14.61 11.09
C ILE A 121 28.89 -14.89 12.42
N GLN A 122 28.75 -13.94 13.35
CA GLN A 122 29.22 -14.06 14.71
C GLN A 122 28.29 -13.30 15.66
N PRO A 123 27.85 -13.87 16.79
CA PRO A 123 28.07 -15.25 17.25
C PRO A 123 27.19 -16.26 16.48
N GLN A 124 27.36 -17.57 16.74
CA GLN A 124 26.53 -18.63 16.12
C GLN A 124 25.51 -19.23 17.09
N LYS A 125 25.76 -19.18 18.39
CA LYS A 125 24.81 -19.68 19.40
C LYS A 125 24.78 -18.82 20.65
N LEU A 126 23.58 -18.43 21.07
CA LEU A 126 23.30 -17.59 22.24
C LEU A 126 22.23 -18.25 23.13
N SER A 127 22.30 -17.97 24.43
CA SER A 127 21.23 -18.24 25.39
C SER A 127 20.83 -16.92 26.04
N LEU A 128 19.58 -16.52 25.86
CA LEU A 128 19.01 -15.31 26.46
C LEU A 128 18.03 -15.72 27.56
N THR A 129 18.21 -15.13 28.74
CA THR A 129 17.26 -15.24 29.84
C THR A 129 16.46 -13.94 29.87
N LEU A 130 15.16 -14.04 29.55
CA LEU A 130 14.26 -12.92 29.37
C LEU A 130 13.35 -12.75 30.58
N ARG A 131 13.15 -11.50 30.98
CA ARG A 131 12.13 -11.08 31.92
C ARG A 131 11.07 -10.24 31.21
N SER A 132 9.82 -10.35 31.64
CA SER A 132 8.71 -9.55 31.10
C SER A 132 9.01 -8.05 31.17
N GLY A 133 8.91 -7.38 30.03
CA GLY A 133 9.20 -5.95 29.85
C GLY A 133 10.69 -5.59 29.84
N GLU A 134 11.61 -6.51 30.13
CA GLU A 134 13.05 -6.23 30.16
C GLU A 134 13.71 -6.65 28.83
N PRO A 135 14.17 -5.69 28.00
CA PRO A 135 14.85 -6.00 26.76
C PRO A 135 16.25 -6.60 27.00
N GLN A 136 16.62 -7.64 26.24
CA GLN A 136 17.98 -8.14 26.15
C GLN A 136 18.58 -7.81 24.78
N SER A 137 19.77 -7.21 24.76
CA SER A 137 20.43 -6.78 23.54
C SER A 137 21.76 -7.48 23.30
N PHE A 138 22.03 -7.81 22.04
CA PHE A 138 23.30 -8.39 21.59
C PHE A 138 23.64 -7.93 20.18
N ASP A 139 24.93 -7.99 19.82
CA ASP A 139 25.40 -7.62 18.49
C ASP A 139 25.68 -8.86 17.62
N LEU A 140 25.12 -8.85 16.41
CA LEU A 140 25.41 -9.80 15.35
C LEU A 140 26.33 -9.13 14.32
N LYS A 141 27.53 -9.68 14.15
CA LYS A 141 28.46 -9.28 13.10
C LYS A 141 28.25 -10.15 11.87
N PHE A 142 28.12 -9.53 10.71
CA PHE A 142 28.14 -10.20 9.43
C PHE A 142 29.32 -9.71 8.62
N LYS A 143 30.15 -10.63 8.13
CA LYS A 143 31.22 -10.34 7.19
C LYS A 143 31.06 -11.20 5.96
N ARG A 144 31.12 -10.56 4.80
CA ARG A 144 31.08 -11.27 3.52
C ARG A 144 32.41 -12.00 3.30
N ALA A 145 32.38 -13.32 3.24
CA ALA A 145 33.58 -14.13 3.00
C ALA A 145 34.13 -13.89 1.58
N GLU A 146 35.45 -13.79 1.48
CA GLU A 146 36.15 -13.83 0.19
C GLU A 146 36.25 -15.28 -0.30
N ASP A 147 36.14 -15.49 -1.61
CA ASP A 147 36.31 -16.81 -2.23
C ASP A 147 35.32 -17.87 -1.70
N TYR A 148 34.06 -17.47 -1.48
CA TYR A 148 32.98 -18.37 -1.05
C TYR A 148 32.46 -19.22 -2.23
N PRO A 149 32.17 -20.53 -2.03
CA PRO A 149 31.72 -21.39 -3.13
C PRO A 149 30.37 -20.97 -3.71
N ILE A 150 30.22 -21.13 -5.02
CA ILE A 150 28.99 -20.77 -5.74
C ILE A 150 28.52 -21.95 -6.58
N ASP A 151 27.24 -22.27 -6.43
CA ASP A 151 26.51 -23.16 -7.32
C ASP A 151 25.60 -22.31 -8.21
N LEU A 152 25.72 -22.44 -9.52
CA LEU A 152 24.88 -21.75 -10.49
C LEU A 152 24.12 -22.77 -11.34
N TYR A 153 22.80 -22.70 -11.29
CA TYR A 153 21.93 -23.52 -12.13
C TYR A 153 21.30 -22.64 -13.21
N TYR A 154 21.60 -22.94 -14.48
CA TYR A 154 21.09 -22.20 -15.61
C TYR A 154 19.82 -22.89 -16.13
N LEU A 155 18.68 -22.21 -15.98
CA LEU A 155 17.37 -22.68 -16.39
C LEU A 155 16.93 -21.90 -17.63
N MET A 156 16.88 -22.61 -18.76
CA MET A 156 16.66 -22.01 -20.07
C MET A 156 15.32 -22.42 -20.67
N ASP A 157 14.62 -21.44 -21.20
CA ASP A 157 13.48 -21.66 -22.09
C ASP A 157 13.94 -22.24 -23.43
N LEU A 158 13.33 -23.36 -23.85
CA LEU A 158 13.56 -24.01 -25.14
C LEU A 158 12.34 -23.94 -26.05
N SER A 159 11.45 -22.96 -25.85
CA SER A 159 10.43 -22.57 -26.82
C SER A 159 11.06 -22.25 -28.19
N TYR A 160 10.22 -22.16 -29.21
CA TYR A 160 10.72 -21.96 -30.58
C TYR A 160 11.42 -20.60 -30.77
N SER A 161 11.03 -19.59 -30.00
CA SER A 161 11.55 -18.24 -30.09
C SER A 161 13.00 -18.13 -29.60
N MET A 162 13.40 -18.94 -28.61
CA MET A 162 14.75 -19.00 -28.01
C MET A 162 15.83 -19.70 -28.87
N LYS A 163 15.56 -19.90 -30.17
CA LYS A 163 16.42 -20.71 -31.05
C LYS A 163 17.80 -20.10 -31.29
N ASP A 164 17.86 -18.79 -31.48
CA ASP A 164 19.11 -18.05 -31.69
C ASP A 164 19.89 -17.87 -30.38
N ASP A 165 19.22 -17.68 -29.26
CA ASP A 165 19.83 -17.67 -27.93
C ASP A 165 20.57 -18.98 -27.61
N LEU A 166 19.98 -20.12 -27.95
CA LEU A 166 20.57 -21.44 -27.70
C LEU A 166 21.96 -21.55 -28.32
N GLU A 167 22.21 -21.01 -29.52
CA GLU A 167 23.51 -21.07 -30.17
C GLU A 167 24.63 -20.37 -29.37
N ASN A 168 24.32 -19.24 -28.72
CA ASN A 168 25.28 -18.54 -27.88
C ASN A 168 25.46 -19.23 -26.52
N VAL A 169 24.40 -19.83 -25.98
CA VAL A 169 24.46 -20.57 -24.70
C VAL A 169 25.27 -21.87 -24.81
N LYS A 170 25.38 -22.48 -25.99
CA LYS A 170 26.22 -23.69 -26.20
C LYS A 170 27.68 -23.51 -25.81
N ASN A 171 28.22 -22.29 -25.96
CA ASN A 171 29.62 -21.98 -25.62
C ASN A 171 29.76 -21.27 -24.27
N LEU A 172 28.65 -21.05 -23.55
CA LEU A 172 28.61 -20.27 -22.32
C LEU A 172 29.36 -20.94 -21.17
N GLY A 173 29.29 -22.27 -21.04
CA GLY A 173 29.76 -22.98 -19.84
C GLY A 173 31.23 -22.72 -19.52
N THR A 174 32.13 -22.91 -20.50
CA THR A 174 33.57 -22.67 -20.31
C THR A 174 33.90 -21.19 -20.06
N SER A 175 33.26 -20.27 -20.78
CA SER A 175 33.51 -18.84 -20.67
C SER A 175 33.01 -18.28 -19.33
N LEU A 176 31.82 -18.68 -18.90
CA LEU A 176 31.25 -18.30 -17.61
C LEU A 176 32.07 -18.88 -16.46
N MET A 177 32.52 -20.13 -16.56
CA MET A 177 33.41 -20.71 -15.55
C MET A 177 34.74 -19.94 -15.42
N LEU A 178 35.31 -19.48 -16.54
CA LEU A 178 36.53 -18.67 -16.54
C LEU A 178 36.32 -17.33 -15.83
N GLU A 179 35.22 -16.61 -16.12
CA GLU A 179 34.92 -15.35 -15.44
C GLU A 179 34.58 -15.56 -13.96
N MET A 180 33.78 -16.57 -13.63
CA MET A 180 33.45 -16.90 -12.24
C MET A 180 34.67 -17.37 -11.44
N SER A 181 35.69 -17.94 -12.08
CA SER A 181 36.96 -18.31 -11.42
C SER A 181 37.74 -17.10 -10.87
N LYS A 182 37.47 -15.89 -11.38
CA LYS A 182 38.05 -14.64 -10.85
C LYS A 182 37.41 -14.23 -9.52
N ILE A 183 36.19 -14.70 -9.26
CA ILE A 183 35.38 -14.38 -8.08
C ILE A 183 35.50 -15.49 -7.02
N THR A 184 35.41 -16.76 -7.43
CA THR A 184 35.48 -17.92 -6.54
C THR A 184 36.29 -19.06 -7.14
N SER A 185 37.07 -19.74 -6.30
CA SER A 185 37.91 -20.88 -6.64
C SER A 185 37.16 -22.22 -6.64
N ASP A 186 35.90 -22.21 -6.17
CA ASP A 186 35.00 -23.36 -6.14
C ASP A 186 33.64 -22.99 -6.74
N PHE A 187 33.52 -23.21 -8.04
CA PHE A 187 32.32 -22.94 -8.83
C PHE A 187 31.77 -24.24 -9.44
N ARG A 188 30.45 -24.44 -9.35
CA ARG A 188 29.73 -25.49 -10.06
C ARG A 188 28.63 -24.90 -10.93
N ILE A 189 28.45 -25.50 -12.10
CA ILE A 189 27.41 -25.13 -13.05
C ILE A 189 26.51 -26.32 -13.38
N GLY A 190 25.21 -26.07 -13.48
CA GLY A 190 24.18 -27.02 -13.89
C GLY A 190 23.28 -26.43 -14.98
N PHE A 191 22.50 -27.28 -15.65
CA PHE A 191 21.62 -26.85 -16.73
C PHE A 191 20.28 -27.59 -16.69
N GLY A 192 19.20 -26.83 -16.80
CA GLY A 192 17.85 -27.34 -17.02
C GLY A 192 17.17 -26.61 -18.15
N SER A 193 16.18 -27.26 -18.74
CA SER A 193 15.34 -26.69 -19.78
C SER A 193 13.87 -26.80 -19.42
N PHE A 194 13.06 -25.86 -19.90
CA PHE A 194 11.61 -25.90 -19.79
C PHE A 194 10.96 -25.41 -21.09
N VAL A 195 9.69 -25.78 -21.26
CA VAL A 195 8.81 -25.26 -22.32
C VAL A 195 7.45 -25.07 -21.65
N GLU A 196 6.60 -26.09 -21.67
CA GLU A 196 5.24 -25.99 -21.15
C GLU A 196 4.61 -27.35 -20.80
N LYS A 197 3.56 -27.33 -19.96
CA LYS A 197 2.68 -28.46 -19.65
C LYS A 197 2.19 -29.11 -20.93
N THR A 198 2.31 -30.43 -20.97
CA THR A 198 2.04 -31.19 -22.19
C THR A 198 0.56 -31.54 -22.37
N VAL A 199 -0.32 -30.57 -22.16
CA VAL A 199 -1.77 -30.68 -22.31
C VAL A 199 -2.32 -29.52 -23.13
N MET A 200 -3.50 -29.68 -23.72
CA MET A 200 -4.22 -28.54 -24.30
C MET A 200 -4.72 -27.62 -23.17
N PRO A 201 -4.80 -26.29 -23.36
CA PRO A 201 -4.55 -25.55 -24.59
C PRO A 201 -3.07 -25.19 -24.86
N TYR A 202 -2.15 -25.48 -23.93
CA TYR A 202 -0.79 -24.93 -23.96
C TYR A 202 0.11 -25.54 -25.06
N ILE A 203 -0.08 -26.83 -25.36
CA ILE A 203 0.58 -27.49 -26.50
C ILE A 203 -0.45 -28.18 -27.39
N SER A 204 -0.11 -28.39 -28.67
CA SER A 204 -0.92 -29.24 -29.54
C SER A 204 -0.74 -30.71 -29.21
N THR A 205 -1.82 -31.35 -28.74
CA THR A 205 -1.85 -32.79 -28.39
C THR A 205 -2.10 -33.71 -29.59
N THR A 206 -2.09 -33.19 -30.81
CA THR A 206 -2.20 -34.04 -32.01
C THR A 206 -0.94 -34.91 -32.14
N PRO A 207 -1.04 -36.21 -32.50
CA PRO A 207 0.13 -37.10 -32.53
C PRO A 207 1.31 -36.59 -33.38
N ALA A 208 1.03 -35.93 -34.51
CA ALA A 208 2.06 -35.34 -35.36
C ALA A 208 2.80 -34.18 -34.66
N LYS A 209 2.07 -33.32 -33.94
CA LYS A 209 2.65 -32.18 -33.21
C LYS A 209 3.32 -32.57 -31.90
N LEU A 210 2.92 -33.67 -31.26
CA LEU A 210 3.64 -34.23 -30.12
C LEU A 210 5.01 -34.79 -30.52
N LEU A 211 5.14 -35.32 -31.74
CA LEU A 211 6.42 -35.77 -32.29
C LEU A 211 7.29 -34.60 -32.78
N ASN A 212 6.68 -33.63 -33.48
CA ASN A 212 7.36 -32.41 -33.93
C ASN A 212 6.44 -31.18 -33.78
N PRO A 213 6.62 -30.37 -32.72
CA PRO A 213 5.72 -29.23 -32.46
C PRO A 213 5.90 -28.10 -33.48
N CYS A 214 7.09 -27.96 -34.05
CA CYS A 214 7.43 -26.89 -34.99
C CYS A 214 6.71 -27.03 -36.33
N THR A 215 6.73 -25.94 -37.11
CA THR A 215 6.20 -25.86 -38.48
C THR A 215 7.35 -25.96 -39.50
N GLY A 216 7.12 -26.67 -40.62
CA GLY A 216 8.11 -26.87 -41.69
C GLY A 216 9.08 -28.04 -41.47
N ASP A 217 10.17 -28.10 -42.25
CA ASP A 217 11.21 -29.16 -42.22
C ASP A 217 12.17 -29.05 -41.02
N GLN A 218 11.84 -28.27 -40.00
CA GLN A 218 12.69 -28.10 -38.83
C GLN A 218 12.51 -29.26 -37.84
N ASN A 219 13.63 -29.81 -37.38
CA ASN A 219 13.65 -30.91 -36.43
C ASN A 219 13.60 -30.36 -35.00
N CYS A 220 12.47 -30.51 -34.33
CA CYS A 220 12.25 -30.04 -32.96
C CYS A 220 11.99 -31.20 -32.01
N THR A 221 12.34 -31.01 -30.74
CA THR A 221 12.07 -32.00 -29.70
C THR A 221 10.59 -31.97 -29.32
N SER A 222 10.02 -33.13 -29.00
CA SER A 222 8.70 -33.24 -28.38
C SER A 222 8.54 -32.28 -27.20
N PRO A 223 7.36 -31.63 -27.03
CA PRO A 223 7.12 -30.73 -25.91
C PRO A 223 7.29 -31.41 -24.55
N PHE A 224 7.76 -30.65 -23.57
CA PHE A 224 7.92 -31.10 -22.19
C PHE A 224 7.80 -29.90 -21.25
N SER A 225 7.37 -30.14 -20.01
CA SER A 225 7.25 -29.07 -19.01
C SER A 225 8.62 -28.67 -18.47
N TYR A 226 9.32 -29.57 -17.80
CA TYR A 226 10.66 -29.32 -17.25
C TYR A 226 11.55 -30.56 -17.34
N LYS A 227 12.83 -30.33 -17.65
CA LYS A 227 13.87 -31.34 -17.71
C LYS A 227 15.18 -30.84 -17.06
N ASN A 228 15.69 -31.60 -16.10
CA ASN A 228 17.04 -31.43 -15.56
C ASN A 228 18.04 -32.15 -16.47
N VAL A 229 18.84 -31.40 -17.23
CA VAL A 229 19.77 -31.98 -18.22
C VAL A 229 21.11 -32.29 -17.58
N LEU A 230 21.61 -31.38 -16.75
CA LEU A 230 22.91 -31.47 -16.11
C LEU A 230 22.83 -31.07 -14.64
N LYS A 231 23.03 -32.07 -13.79
CA LYS A 231 23.35 -31.89 -12.36
C LYS A 231 24.59 -31.01 -12.19
N LEU A 232 24.59 -30.18 -11.15
CA LEU A 232 25.69 -29.26 -10.81
C LEU A 232 27.05 -29.98 -10.82
N THR A 233 27.98 -29.47 -11.63
CA THR A 233 29.32 -30.05 -11.84
C THR A 233 30.38 -28.95 -11.94
N SER A 234 31.63 -29.28 -11.63
CA SER A 234 32.79 -28.41 -11.84
C SER A 234 33.43 -28.58 -13.23
N ASP A 235 32.77 -29.29 -14.14
CA ASP A 235 33.25 -29.55 -15.51
C ASP A 235 32.45 -28.76 -16.55
N GLY A 236 33.00 -27.63 -16.99
CA GLY A 236 32.39 -26.75 -18.00
C GLY A 236 32.35 -27.36 -19.40
N LYS A 237 33.22 -28.32 -19.73
CA LYS A 237 33.17 -29.01 -21.03
C LYS A 237 31.95 -29.91 -21.10
N LYS A 238 31.61 -30.55 -19.98
CA LYS A 238 30.38 -31.36 -19.87
C LYS A 238 29.13 -30.51 -20.05
N PHE A 239 29.11 -29.27 -19.53
CA PHE A 239 28.06 -28.28 -19.80
C PHE A 239 27.94 -28.01 -21.30
N ASN A 240 29.00 -27.53 -21.95
CA ASN A 240 28.97 -27.20 -23.38
C ASN A 240 28.52 -28.39 -24.24
N THR A 241 28.98 -29.61 -23.90
CA THR A 241 28.63 -30.83 -24.64
C THR A 241 27.15 -31.20 -24.51
N LEU A 242 26.57 -31.06 -23.31
CA LEU A 242 25.17 -31.45 -23.08
C LEU A 242 24.19 -30.36 -23.53
N VAL A 243 24.54 -29.09 -23.35
CA VAL A 243 23.78 -27.95 -23.87
C VAL A 243 23.83 -27.94 -25.41
N GLY A 244 25.00 -28.23 -25.99
CA GLY A 244 25.18 -28.41 -27.44
C GLY A 244 24.29 -29.48 -28.08
N LYS A 245 23.80 -30.44 -27.28
CA LYS A 245 22.88 -31.51 -27.73
C LYS A 245 21.40 -31.16 -27.55
N GLN A 246 21.07 -30.04 -26.92
CA GLN A 246 19.67 -29.63 -26.81
C GLN A 246 19.18 -29.06 -28.13
N HIS A 247 17.90 -29.29 -28.40
CA HIS A 247 17.20 -28.74 -29.54
C HIS A 247 15.96 -28.00 -29.04
N ILE A 248 15.56 -26.95 -29.74
CA ILE A 248 14.32 -26.24 -29.42
C ILE A 248 13.10 -27.16 -29.57
N SER A 249 12.04 -26.76 -28.88
CA SER A 249 10.72 -27.38 -28.91
C SER A 249 9.70 -26.33 -29.37
N GLY A 250 8.43 -26.52 -29.05
CA GLY A 250 7.40 -25.54 -29.32
C GLY A 250 6.14 -25.78 -28.50
N ASN A 251 5.48 -24.69 -28.20
CA ASN A 251 4.19 -24.55 -27.54
C ASN A 251 3.18 -23.88 -28.48
N LEU A 252 1.94 -23.73 -28.03
CA LEU A 252 0.83 -23.18 -28.82
C LEU A 252 0.46 -21.76 -28.41
N ASP A 253 0.51 -21.47 -27.11
CA ASP A 253 0.33 -20.14 -26.53
C ASP A 253 1.67 -19.44 -26.32
N SER A 254 1.64 -18.23 -25.74
CA SER A 254 2.83 -17.39 -25.55
C SER A 254 3.44 -17.46 -24.15
N PRO A 255 2.68 -17.49 -23.03
CA PRO A 255 3.28 -17.69 -21.72
C PRO A 255 3.82 -19.13 -21.58
N GLU A 256 4.89 -19.28 -20.81
CA GLU A 256 5.59 -20.55 -20.66
C GLU A 256 5.52 -21.12 -19.22
N GLY A 257 5.87 -22.40 -19.10
CA GLY A 257 5.75 -23.19 -17.87
C GLY A 257 6.92 -23.00 -16.91
N GLY A 258 7.60 -21.86 -16.98
CA GLY A 258 8.85 -21.60 -16.26
C GLY A 258 8.73 -21.70 -14.75
N PHE A 259 7.55 -21.40 -14.19
CA PHE A 259 7.29 -21.49 -12.75
C PHE A 259 7.29 -22.93 -12.23
N ASP A 260 6.80 -23.91 -13.01
CA ASP A 260 6.94 -25.33 -12.66
C ASP A 260 8.42 -25.72 -12.58
N ALA A 261 9.21 -25.24 -13.53
CA ALA A 261 10.64 -25.50 -13.59
C ALA A 261 11.39 -24.88 -12.40
N ILE A 262 11.12 -23.62 -12.05
CA ILE A 262 11.71 -22.98 -10.86
C ILE A 262 11.33 -23.76 -9.60
N MET A 263 10.07 -24.17 -9.45
CA MET A 263 9.61 -24.95 -8.30
C MET A 263 10.37 -26.28 -8.19
N GLN A 264 10.45 -27.06 -9.27
CA GLN A 264 11.17 -28.33 -9.26
C GLN A 264 12.67 -28.14 -8.99
N VAL A 265 13.32 -27.11 -9.54
CA VAL A 265 14.73 -26.78 -9.23
C VAL A 265 14.91 -26.44 -7.76
N ALA A 266 13.93 -25.77 -7.13
CA ALA A 266 14.02 -25.38 -5.74
C ALA A 266 13.88 -26.57 -4.78
N VAL A 267 12.96 -27.50 -5.04
CA VAL A 267 12.61 -28.58 -4.12
C VAL A 267 13.37 -29.89 -4.40
N CYS A 268 13.88 -30.10 -5.61
CA CYS A 268 14.62 -31.31 -5.99
C CYS A 268 16.13 -31.21 -5.73
N GLY A 269 16.52 -30.80 -4.51
CA GLY A 269 17.91 -30.52 -4.15
C GLY A 269 18.91 -31.62 -4.52
N ASP A 270 18.55 -32.89 -4.35
CA ASP A 270 19.42 -34.05 -4.63
C ASP A 270 19.63 -34.29 -6.13
N HIS A 271 18.60 -34.08 -6.95
CA HIS A 271 18.67 -34.22 -8.40
C HIS A 271 19.49 -33.09 -9.04
N ILE A 272 19.29 -31.86 -8.55
CA ILE A 272 20.03 -30.67 -9.00
C ILE A 272 21.47 -30.68 -8.47
N GLY A 273 21.67 -31.16 -7.25
CA GLY A 273 22.97 -31.26 -6.59
C GLY A 273 23.39 -30.02 -5.81
N TRP A 274 22.43 -29.27 -5.26
CA TRP A 274 22.71 -28.05 -4.48
C TRP A 274 23.59 -28.37 -3.26
N ARG A 275 24.69 -27.64 -3.09
CA ARG A 275 25.47 -27.66 -1.84
C ARG A 275 24.90 -26.65 -0.84
N ASN A 276 25.36 -26.73 0.41
CA ASN A 276 25.04 -25.74 1.44
C ASN A 276 25.96 -24.50 1.29
N VAL A 277 25.90 -23.85 0.13
CA VAL A 277 26.72 -22.69 -0.27
C VAL A 277 25.82 -21.65 -0.99
N THR A 278 26.37 -20.64 -1.65
CA THR A 278 25.56 -19.68 -2.42
C THR A 278 24.92 -20.38 -3.62
N ARG A 279 23.58 -20.34 -3.70
CA ARG A 279 22.79 -20.96 -4.76
C ARG A 279 22.20 -19.90 -5.67
N LEU A 280 22.62 -19.86 -6.93
CA LEU A 280 22.13 -18.95 -7.94
C LEU A 280 21.30 -19.71 -8.97
N LEU A 281 20.06 -19.30 -9.18
CA LEU A 281 19.20 -19.80 -10.25
C LEU A 281 19.07 -18.72 -11.32
N VAL A 282 19.66 -18.95 -12.49
CA VAL A 282 19.49 -18.06 -13.64
C VAL A 282 18.30 -18.55 -14.44
N PHE A 283 17.25 -17.75 -14.53
CA PHE A 283 16.05 -18.03 -15.31
C PHE A 283 16.09 -17.20 -16.59
N SER A 284 16.16 -17.86 -17.75
CA SER A 284 16.31 -17.22 -19.06
C SER A 284 15.11 -17.51 -19.95
N THR A 285 14.41 -16.48 -20.39
CA THR A 285 13.26 -16.57 -21.32
C THR A 285 13.04 -15.25 -22.03
N ASP A 286 12.40 -15.29 -23.19
CA ASP A 286 11.94 -14.15 -23.96
C ASP A 286 10.42 -13.97 -23.88
N ALA A 287 9.73 -14.67 -22.96
CA ALA A 287 8.28 -14.69 -22.85
C ALA A 287 7.76 -14.47 -21.41
N GLY A 288 6.43 -14.40 -21.29
CA GLY A 288 5.73 -14.40 -20.01
C GLY A 288 5.73 -15.78 -19.33
N PHE A 289 5.05 -15.88 -18.19
CA PHE A 289 4.95 -17.13 -17.42
C PHE A 289 3.51 -17.45 -17.04
N HIS A 290 3.17 -18.73 -17.02
CA HIS A 290 1.95 -19.21 -16.38
C HIS A 290 2.08 -19.34 -14.86
N PHE A 291 0.97 -19.12 -14.14
CA PHE A 291 0.92 -19.20 -12.69
C PHE A 291 -0.37 -19.90 -12.21
N ALA A 292 -0.44 -20.17 -10.90
CA ALA A 292 -1.56 -20.89 -10.30
C ALA A 292 -2.93 -20.33 -10.72
N GLY A 293 -3.81 -21.21 -11.18
CA GLY A 293 -5.11 -20.91 -11.78
C GLY A 293 -5.15 -21.15 -13.28
N ASP A 294 -4.03 -20.96 -13.99
CA ASP A 294 -3.98 -21.12 -15.44
C ASP A 294 -4.15 -22.58 -15.86
N GLY A 295 -3.65 -23.53 -15.06
CA GLY A 295 -3.78 -24.98 -15.27
C GLY A 295 -5.23 -25.45 -15.44
N LYS A 296 -6.19 -24.69 -14.91
CA LYS A 296 -7.62 -24.97 -15.03
C LYS A 296 -8.08 -25.05 -16.48
N LEU A 297 -7.45 -24.30 -17.39
CA LEU A 297 -7.76 -24.35 -18.82
C LEU A 297 -7.44 -25.73 -19.42
N GLY A 298 -6.37 -26.37 -18.95
CA GLY A 298 -6.03 -27.75 -19.32
C GLY A 298 -6.65 -28.83 -18.45
N GLY A 299 -7.68 -28.49 -17.66
CA GLY A 299 -8.36 -29.43 -16.77
C GLY A 299 -7.58 -29.79 -15.50
N ILE A 300 -6.52 -29.04 -15.19
CA ILE A 300 -5.66 -29.27 -14.04
C ILE A 300 -6.13 -28.36 -12.91
N VAL A 301 -6.67 -28.94 -11.85
CA VAL A 301 -7.31 -28.19 -10.75
C VAL A 301 -6.66 -28.43 -9.39
N LEU A 302 -5.67 -29.34 -9.32
CA LEU A 302 -4.97 -29.63 -8.09
C LEU A 302 -3.86 -28.60 -7.89
N PRO A 303 -3.86 -27.84 -6.77
CA PRO A 303 -2.79 -26.90 -6.50
C PRO A 303 -1.43 -27.60 -6.42
N ASN A 304 -0.38 -26.92 -6.88
CA ASN A 304 1.00 -27.38 -6.74
C ASN A 304 1.32 -27.70 -5.27
N ASP A 305 1.88 -28.88 -5.01
CA ASP A 305 2.14 -29.39 -3.66
C ASP A 305 3.52 -29.00 -3.08
N GLY A 306 4.35 -28.34 -3.88
CA GLY A 306 5.68 -27.88 -3.48
C GLY A 306 6.65 -29.02 -3.15
N LYS A 307 6.49 -30.18 -3.81
CA LYS A 307 7.37 -31.35 -3.66
C LYS A 307 8.11 -31.69 -4.95
N CYS A 308 9.15 -32.51 -4.79
CA CYS A 308 9.95 -32.98 -5.92
C CYS A 308 9.26 -34.15 -6.64
N HIS A 309 9.10 -34.02 -7.96
CA HIS A 309 8.45 -34.99 -8.84
C HIS A 309 9.27 -35.24 -10.10
N LEU A 310 10.60 -35.37 -9.94
CA LEU A 310 11.50 -35.70 -11.04
C LEU A 310 11.74 -37.20 -11.14
N GLU A 311 11.30 -37.78 -12.25
CA GLU A 311 11.63 -39.16 -12.62
C GLU A 311 12.49 -39.14 -13.88
N ASN A 312 13.64 -39.82 -13.85
CA ASN A 312 14.61 -39.78 -14.95
C ASN A 312 14.99 -38.34 -15.37
N ASN A 313 15.03 -37.43 -14.41
CA ASN A 313 15.29 -36.00 -14.58
C ASN A 313 14.24 -35.23 -15.41
N ILE A 314 13.02 -35.75 -15.54
CA ILE A 314 11.90 -35.08 -16.19
C ILE A 314 10.77 -34.89 -15.17
N TYR A 315 10.08 -33.76 -15.23
CA TYR A 315 8.90 -33.51 -14.40
C TYR A 315 7.69 -34.27 -14.93
N THR A 316 7.30 -35.33 -14.22
CA THR A 316 6.24 -36.25 -14.66
C THR A 316 4.84 -35.83 -14.25
N MET A 317 4.70 -35.06 -13.16
CA MET A 317 3.41 -34.64 -12.60
C MET A 317 2.87 -33.32 -13.16
N SER A 318 3.42 -32.83 -14.28
CA SER A 318 3.05 -31.55 -14.91
C SER A 318 1.58 -31.48 -15.36
N HIS A 319 0.98 -32.62 -15.70
CA HIS A 319 -0.43 -32.74 -16.10
C HIS A 319 -1.39 -32.99 -14.92
N TYR A 320 -0.85 -33.18 -13.71
CA TYR A 320 -1.64 -33.50 -12.51
C TYR A 320 -1.76 -32.29 -11.59
N TYR A 321 -0.67 -31.53 -11.41
CA TYR A 321 -0.63 -30.32 -10.59
C TYR A 321 -0.63 -29.05 -11.43
N ASP A 322 -1.36 -28.05 -10.97
CA ASP A 322 -1.34 -26.69 -11.52
C ASP A 322 0.03 -26.05 -11.34
N TYR A 323 0.27 -24.92 -12.03
CA TYR A 323 1.46 -24.10 -11.81
C TYR A 323 1.50 -23.62 -10.36
N PRO A 324 2.69 -23.37 -9.80
CA PRO A 324 2.79 -22.81 -8.45
C PRO A 324 2.34 -21.34 -8.43
N SER A 325 1.84 -20.90 -7.28
CA SER A 325 1.58 -19.47 -7.06
C SER A 325 2.89 -18.75 -6.76
N ILE A 326 2.92 -17.42 -6.98
CA ILE A 326 4.10 -16.60 -6.67
C ILE A 326 4.48 -16.73 -5.19
N ALA A 327 3.51 -16.66 -4.27
CA ALA A 327 3.77 -16.82 -2.85
C ALA A 327 4.37 -18.20 -2.51
N HIS A 328 3.88 -19.27 -3.15
CA HIS A 328 4.42 -20.61 -2.93
C HIS A 328 5.85 -20.74 -3.46
N LEU A 329 6.16 -20.12 -4.61
CA LEU A 329 7.52 -20.03 -5.13
C LEU A 329 8.45 -19.27 -4.18
N VAL A 330 8.03 -18.09 -3.71
CA VAL A 330 8.78 -17.27 -2.75
C VAL A 330 9.15 -18.08 -1.51
N GLN A 331 8.18 -18.79 -0.96
CA GLN A 331 8.39 -19.65 0.20
C GLN A 331 9.44 -20.72 -0.09
N LYS A 332 9.30 -21.49 -1.17
CA LYS A 332 10.22 -22.60 -1.48
C LYS A 332 11.62 -22.14 -1.89
N LEU A 333 11.76 -21.00 -2.55
CA LEU A 333 13.05 -20.38 -2.84
C LEU A 333 13.76 -19.92 -1.55
N SER A 334 13.02 -19.31 -0.62
CA SER A 334 13.58 -18.88 0.68
C SER A 334 13.94 -20.06 1.59
N ASP A 335 13.05 -21.08 1.69
CA ASP A 335 13.29 -22.31 2.46
C ASP A 335 14.58 -23.01 1.99
N ASN A 336 14.85 -22.98 0.68
CA ASN A 336 16.03 -23.59 0.07
C ASN A 336 17.19 -22.61 -0.18
N ASN A 337 17.12 -21.36 0.31
CA ASN A 337 18.15 -20.32 0.16
C ASN A 337 18.64 -20.14 -1.30
N ILE A 338 17.72 -20.11 -2.27
CA ILE A 338 18.04 -19.94 -3.70
C ILE A 338 17.77 -18.50 -4.12
N GLN A 339 18.76 -17.87 -4.74
CA GLN A 339 18.67 -16.51 -5.25
C GLN A 339 18.41 -16.54 -6.76
N THR A 340 17.33 -15.92 -7.21
CA THR A 340 16.90 -16.01 -8.61
C THR A 340 17.35 -14.78 -9.42
N ILE A 341 17.94 -15.02 -10.58
CA ILE A 341 18.34 -14.00 -11.55
C ILE A 341 17.45 -14.19 -12.78
N PHE A 342 16.54 -13.25 -13.01
CA PHE A 342 15.70 -13.22 -14.21
C PHE A 342 16.48 -12.54 -15.34
N ALA A 343 16.95 -13.32 -16.31
CA ALA A 343 17.58 -12.87 -17.53
C ALA A 343 16.53 -12.87 -18.64
N VAL A 344 15.90 -11.72 -18.87
CA VAL A 344 14.73 -11.62 -19.77
C VAL A 344 14.95 -10.54 -20.83
N THR A 345 14.30 -10.69 -21.98
CA THR A 345 14.36 -9.69 -23.05
C THR A 345 13.74 -8.35 -22.61
N GLU A 346 14.10 -7.27 -23.32
CA GLU A 346 13.66 -5.91 -22.97
C GLU A 346 12.13 -5.75 -22.91
N GLU A 347 11.41 -6.46 -23.77
CA GLU A 347 9.95 -6.46 -23.83
C GLU A 347 9.30 -6.94 -22.51
N PHE A 348 9.84 -7.98 -21.90
CA PHE A 348 9.28 -8.59 -20.69
C PHE A 348 9.92 -8.06 -19.39
N GLN A 349 10.98 -7.26 -19.49
CA GLN A 349 11.68 -6.69 -18.33
C GLN A 349 10.75 -6.02 -17.30
N PRO A 350 9.72 -5.22 -17.69
CA PRO A 350 8.83 -4.59 -16.71
C PRO A 350 8.07 -5.59 -15.85
N VAL A 351 7.62 -6.70 -16.44
CA VAL A 351 6.84 -7.74 -15.74
C VAL A 351 7.69 -8.44 -14.69
N TYR A 352 8.92 -8.83 -15.04
CA TYR A 352 9.83 -9.49 -14.11
C TYR A 352 10.40 -8.54 -13.06
N LYS A 353 10.47 -7.23 -13.33
CA LYS A 353 10.77 -6.21 -12.30
C LYS A 353 9.70 -6.14 -11.21
N GLU A 354 8.43 -6.28 -11.56
CA GLU A 354 7.37 -6.39 -10.56
C GLU A 354 7.46 -7.70 -9.78
N LEU A 355 7.77 -8.81 -10.47
CA LEU A 355 7.99 -10.09 -9.81
C LEU A 355 9.17 -10.04 -8.83
N LYS A 356 10.24 -9.30 -9.15
CA LYS A 356 11.38 -9.07 -8.26
C LYS A 356 10.97 -8.43 -6.93
N ASN A 357 9.97 -7.54 -6.94
CA ASN A 357 9.48 -6.91 -5.72
C ASN A 357 8.79 -7.91 -4.77
N LEU A 358 8.29 -9.02 -5.31
CA LEU A 358 7.63 -10.09 -4.55
C LEU A 358 8.61 -11.20 -4.14
N ILE A 359 9.64 -11.47 -4.94
CA ILE A 359 10.65 -12.50 -4.67
C ILE A 359 11.87 -11.88 -4.00
N PRO A 360 12.06 -12.10 -2.68
CA PRO A 360 13.16 -11.49 -1.96
C PRO A 360 14.49 -12.09 -2.46
N LYS A 361 15.55 -11.27 -2.50
CA LYS A 361 16.86 -11.64 -3.09
C LYS A 361 16.77 -12.17 -4.52
N SER A 362 16.02 -11.46 -5.36
CA SER A 362 16.05 -11.65 -6.81
C SER A 362 16.61 -10.43 -7.55
N ALA A 363 17.15 -10.68 -8.75
CA ALA A 363 17.66 -9.66 -9.64
C ALA A 363 17.05 -9.85 -11.03
N VAL A 364 16.91 -8.75 -11.77
CA VAL A 364 16.43 -8.76 -13.16
C VAL A 364 17.49 -8.10 -14.00
N GLY A 365 17.91 -8.77 -15.07
CA GLY A 365 18.83 -8.26 -16.06
C GLY A 365 18.21 -8.35 -17.46
N THR A 366 18.50 -7.35 -18.29
CA THR A 366 18.06 -7.35 -19.69
C THR A 366 18.98 -8.26 -20.50
N LEU A 367 18.43 -9.34 -21.03
CA LEU A 367 19.09 -10.22 -21.98
C LEU A 367 19.05 -9.56 -23.36
N SER A 368 20.21 -9.48 -24.03
CA SER A 368 20.23 -9.14 -25.44
C SER A 368 19.44 -10.18 -26.24
N ALA A 369 18.83 -9.82 -27.37
CA ALA A 369 18.04 -10.74 -28.20
C ALA A 369 18.78 -12.01 -28.67
N ASN A 370 20.10 -12.07 -28.52
CA ASN A 370 20.91 -13.25 -28.84
C ASN A 370 21.67 -13.79 -27.61
N SER A 371 21.36 -13.36 -26.39
CA SER A 371 22.05 -13.77 -25.16
C SER A 371 23.57 -13.50 -25.09
N SER A 372 24.14 -12.63 -25.94
CA SER A 372 25.58 -12.33 -25.95
C SER A 372 26.09 -11.66 -24.65
N ASN A 373 25.24 -10.94 -23.92
CA ASN A 373 25.59 -10.25 -22.69
C ASN A 373 25.38 -11.07 -21.40
N VAL A 374 24.96 -12.34 -21.51
CA VAL A 374 24.52 -13.18 -20.38
C VAL A 374 25.59 -13.34 -19.29
N ILE A 375 26.87 -13.39 -19.65
CA ILE A 375 27.98 -13.53 -18.67
C ILE A 375 28.05 -12.30 -17.77
N ASN A 376 28.08 -11.10 -18.37
CA ASN A 376 28.15 -9.84 -17.62
C ASN A 376 26.88 -9.65 -16.79
N LEU A 377 25.72 -9.99 -17.34
CA LEU A 377 24.44 -9.96 -16.62
C LEU A 377 24.49 -10.81 -15.34
N ILE A 378 25.00 -12.04 -15.41
CA ILE A 378 25.12 -12.92 -14.24
C ILE A 378 26.07 -12.32 -13.20
N ILE A 379 27.21 -11.76 -13.63
CA ILE A 379 28.20 -11.15 -12.73
C ILE A 379 27.62 -9.91 -12.05
N ASP A 380 26.96 -9.04 -12.79
CA ASP A 380 26.34 -7.82 -12.28
C ASP A 380 25.18 -8.14 -11.34
N ALA A 381 24.35 -9.11 -11.70
CA ALA A 381 23.28 -9.61 -10.85
C ALA A 381 23.81 -10.23 -9.56
N TYR A 382 24.86 -11.05 -9.64
CA TYR A 382 25.53 -11.59 -8.44
C TYR A 382 26.07 -10.47 -7.56
N ASN A 383 26.77 -9.49 -8.13
CA ASN A 383 27.30 -8.34 -7.38
C ASN A 383 26.18 -7.51 -6.73
N SER A 384 25.05 -7.31 -7.42
CA SER A 384 23.89 -6.61 -6.88
C SER A 384 23.17 -7.40 -5.78
N LEU A 385 22.98 -8.71 -5.93
CA LEU A 385 22.34 -9.55 -4.91
C LEU A 385 23.16 -9.61 -3.62
N SER A 386 24.47 -9.61 -3.80
CA SER A 386 25.45 -9.75 -2.74
C SER A 386 25.90 -8.42 -2.14
N SER A 387 25.46 -7.29 -2.70
CA SER A 387 25.70 -5.96 -2.13
C SER A 387 24.72 -5.58 -1.02
N GLU A 388 23.74 -6.43 -0.76
CA GLU A 388 22.75 -6.22 0.27
C GLU A 388 22.80 -7.38 1.27
N VAL A 389 22.53 -7.11 2.54
CA VAL A 389 22.34 -8.12 3.59
C VAL A 389 21.05 -7.77 4.31
N ILE A 390 20.14 -8.74 4.39
CA ILE A 390 18.86 -8.62 5.07
C ILE A 390 18.80 -9.75 6.08
N LEU A 391 18.50 -9.45 7.34
CA LEU A 391 18.28 -10.45 8.37
C LEU A 391 16.82 -10.89 8.43
N GLU A 392 16.60 -12.20 8.51
CA GLU A 392 15.31 -12.82 8.77
C GLU A 392 15.38 -13.66 10.04
N ASN A 393 14.25 -13.72 10.76
CA ASN A 393 14.09 -14.60 11.91
C ASN A 393 13.03 -15.65 11.67
N SER A 394 13.17 -16.80 12.36
CA SER A 394 12.12 -17.80 12.44
C SER A 394 10.86 -17.24 13.11
N LYS A 395 9.75 -17.99 13.00
CA LYS A 395 8.52 -17.69 13.74
C LYS A 395 8.84 -17.46 15.22
N LEU A 396 8.34 -16.35 15.77
CA LEU A 396 8.57 -15.98 17.16
C LEU A 396 7.53 -16.62 18.09
N PRO A 397 7.92 -16.93 19.34
CA PRO A 397 6.98 -17.33 20.40
C PRO A 397 5.93 -16.24 20.68
N GLU A 398 4.79 -16.64 21.25
CA GLU A 398 3.75 -15.69 21.67
C GLU A 398 4.30 -14.77 22.77
N GLY A 399 4.09 -13.46 22.62
CA GLY A 399 4.58 -12.45 23.57
C GLY A 399 6.06 -12.08 23.43
N VAL A 400 6.80 -12.62 22.45
CA VAL A 400 8.19 -12.22 22.17
C VAL A 400 8.28 -11.31 20.96
N THR A 401 9.05 -10.23 21.08
CA THR A 401 9.31 -9.26 20.01
C THR A 401 10.80 -9.08 19.78
N ILE A 402 11.17 -8.74 18.54
CA ILE A 402 12.56 -8.46 18.15
C ILE A 402 12.64 -7.14 17.39
N ALA A 403 13.47 -6.23 17.88
CA ALA A 403 13.85 -5.01 17.21
C ALA A 403 15.29 -5.13 16.66
N TYR A 404 15.53 -4.50 15.52
CA TYR A 404 16.80 -4.54 14.82
C TYR A 404 17.28 -3.12 14.55
N THR A 405 18.57 -2.89 14.77
CA THR A 405 19.27 -1.67 14.37
C THR A 405 20.48 -2.07 13.54
N SER A 406 20.54 -1.59 12.30
CA SER A 406 21.65 -1.90 11.39
C SER A 406 22.71 -0.81 11.45
N HIS A 407 23.97 -1.23 11.50
CA HIS A 407 25.16 -0.39 11.45
C HIS A 407 25.93 -0.71 10.16
N CYS A 408 25.60 0.02 9.10
CA CYS A 408 26.12 -0.24 7.76
C CYS A 408 27.36 0.63 7.46
N LYS A 409 28.04 0.33 6.34
CA LYS A 409 29.14 1.16 5.84
C LYS A 409 28.65 2.59 5.56
N ASN A 410 29.53 3.58 5.79
CA ASN A 410 29.27 5.04 5.76
C ASN A 410 28.65 5.64 7.05
N GLY A 411 28.57 4.88 8.15
CA GLY A 411 28.00 5.38 9.41
C GLY A 411 26.47 5.56 9.37
N VAL A 412 25.82 4.94 8.37
CA VAL A 412 24.36 4.92 8.27
C VAL A 412 23.83 3.93 9.31
N VAL A 413 23.09 4.47 10.27
CA VAL A 413 22.32 3.71 11.25
C VAL A 413 20.87 3.73 10.83
N SER A 414 20.22 2.58 10.78
CA SER A 414 18.80 2.46 10.45
C SER A 414 18.06 1.66 11.51
N GLU A 415 16.83 2.07 11.81
CA GLU A 415 15.96 1.44 12.80
C GLU A 415 14.64 0.98 12.15
N GLY A 416 13.80 0.26 12.90
CA GLY A 416 12.52 -0.27 12.41
C GLY A 416 12.70 -1.36 11.34
N GLU A 417 11.85 -1.35 10.30
CA GLU A 417 11.94 -2.33 9.20
C GLU A 417 13.27 -2.24 8.44
N SER A 418 13.83 -1.02 8.31
CA SER A 418 15.11 -0.80 7.64
C SER A 418 16.31 -1.23 8.51
N GLY A 419 16.13 -1.39 9.82
CA GLY A 419 17.17 -1.83 10.75
C GLY A 419 17.58 -3.30 10.57
N ARG A 420 16.88 -4.06 9.73
CA ARG A 420 17.25 -5.42 9.33
C ARG A 420 18.16 -5.48 8.11
N LYS A 421 18.41 -4.35 7.47
CA LYS A 421 19.02 -4.28 6.14
C LYS A 421 20.27 -3.40 6.14
N CYS A 422 21.28 -3.87 5.40
CA CYS A 422 22.39 -3.06 4.96
C CYS A 422 22.59 -3.20 3.45
N SER A 423 22.74 -2.07 2.76
CA SER A 423 23.00 -2.00 1.32
C SER A 423 24.42 -1.54 1.04
N ASN A 424 24.88 -1.69 -0.21
CA ASN A 424 26.21 -1.26 -0.70
C ASN A 424 27.40 -1.94 0.00
N ILE A 425 27.25 -3.22 0.34
CA ILE A 425 28.28 -4.06 0.95
C ILE A 425 29.16 -4.67 -0.16
N SER A 426 30.48 -4.55 -0.06
CA SER A 426 31.41 -5.21 -0.98
C SER A 426 31.94 -6.53 -0.40
N ILE A 427 32.56 -7.37 -1.24
CA ILE A 427 33.28 -8.57 -0.79
C ILE A 427 34.35 -8.14 0.24
N GLY A 428 34.39 -8.82 1.40
CA GLY A 428 35.30 -8.51 2.50
C GLY A 428 34.82 -7.44 3.47
N ASP A 429 33.74 -6.70 3.15
CA ASP A 429 33.15 -5.73 4.07
C ASP A 429 32.46 -6.43 5.25
N GLN A 430 32.49 -5.76 6.41
CA GLN A 430 31.87 -6.18 7.65
C GLN A 430 30.80 -5.16 8.06
N VAL A 431 29.66 -5.65 8.49
CA VAL A 431 28.54 -4.87 9.05
C VAL A 431 28.11 -5.47 10.39
N MET A 432 27.41 -4.69 11.20
CA MET A 432 26.95 -5.08 12.51
C MET A 432 25.46 -4.77 12.67
N PHE A 433 24.74 -5.65 13.36
CA PHE A 433 23.33 -5.48 13.69
C PHE A 433 23.20 -5.58 15.20
N SER A 434 22.67 -4.53 15.83
CA SER A 434 22.29 -4.57 17.24
C SER A 434 20.85 -5.07 17.32
N ILE A 435 20.65 -6.19 18.00
CA ILE A 435 19.38 -6.90 18.04
C ILE A 435 18.88 -6.87 19.48
N ILE A 436 17.63 -6.45 19.65
CA ILE A 436 16.97 -6.36 20.96
C ILE A 436 15.80 -7.35 20.97
N VAL A 437 15.80 -8.25 21.94
CA VAL A 437 14.74 -9.24 22.15
C VAL A 437 14.02 -8.91 23.45
N THR A 438 12.70 -8.76 23.38
CA THR A 438 11.86 -8.42 24.54
C THR A 438 10.71 -9.41 24.67
N SER A 439 10.45 -9.87 25.89
CA SER A 439 9.27 -10.66 26.24
C SER A 439 8.26 -9.77 26.95
N ASN A 440 6.97 -9.88 26.60
CA ASN A 440 5.87 -9.16 27.23
C ASN A 440 5.06 -10.05 28.20
N GLY A 441 5.60 -11.22 28.56
CA GLY A 441 4.94 -12.17 29.45
C GLY A 441 5.50 -13.58 29.30
N CYS A 442 5.10 -14.46 30.22
CA CYS A 442 5.58 -15.83 30.24
C CYS A 442 4.77 -16.77 29.33
N PRO A 443 5.43 -17.61 28.51
CA PRO A 443 4.74 -18.65 27.74
C PRO A 443 4.08 -19.68 28.67
N LYS A 444 2.90 -20.20 28.28
CA LYS A 444 2.06 -21.12 29.09
C LYS A 444 2.73 -22.42 29.56
N GLN A 445 3.93 -22.75 29.10
CA GLN A 445 4.66 -23.97 29.47
C GLN A 445 6.01 -23.75 30.16
N GLY A 446 6.50 -22.51 30.27
CA GLY A 446 7.80 -22.20 30.92
C GLY A 446 9.02 -22.94 30.36
N LYS A 447 8.90 -23.57 29.18
CA LYS A 447 9.99 -24.32 28.54
C LYS A 447 10.88 -23.38 27.73
N PRO A 448 12.19 -23.69 27.63
CA PRO A 448 13.06 -22.97 26.71
C PRO A 448 12.56 -23.09 25.28
N GLU A 449 12.48 -21.96 24.57
CA GLU A 449 12.15 -21.92 23.15
C GLU A 449 13.40 -21.57 22.32
N THR A 450 13.42 -21.93 21.04
CA THR A 450 14.57 -21.64 20.17
C THR A 450 14.12 -20.84 18.96
N ILE A 451 14.76 -19.70 18.75
CA ILE A 451 14.61 -18.88 17.56
C ILE A 451 15.91 -18.89 16.75
N LYS A 452 15.80 -18.65 15.45
CA LYS A 452 16.93 -18.59 14.53
C LYS A 452 16.92 -17.27 13.81
N ILE A 453 18.09 -16.64 13.67
CA ILE A 453 18.29 -15.44 12.87
C ILE A 453 19.31 -15.76 11.78
N LYS A 454 18.96 -15.55 10.51
CA LYS A 454 19.85 -15.83 9.37
C LYS A 454 19.88 -14.65 8.39
N PRO A 455 21.01 -14.41 7.70
CA PRO A 455 21.02 -13.50 6.57
C PRO A 455 20.39 -14.17 5.35
N LEU A 456 19.45 -13.49 4.69
CA LEU A 456 18.74 -14.02 3.55
C LEU A 456 19.70 -14.35 2.39
N GLY A 457 19.59 -15.57 1.85
CA GLY A 457 20.45 -16.08 0.78
C GLY A 457 21.77 -16.70 1.26
N PHE A 458 21.99 -16.80 2.59
CA PHE A 458 23.13 -17.47 3.19
C PHE A 458 22.67 -18.65 4.04
N THR A 459 23.58 -19.60 4.27
CA THR A 459 23.30 -20.87 4.93
C THR A 459 23.65 -20.87 6.41
N GLU A 460 24.50 -19.93 6.86
CA GLU A 460 24.82 -19.77 8.27
C GLU A 460 23.70 -19.06 9.02
N GLU A 461 23.41 -19.51 10.24
CA GLU A 461 22.37 -18.99 11.11
C GLU A 461 22.86 -18.85 12.56
N LEU A 462 22.33 -17.85 13.25
CA LEU A 462 22.46 -17.67 14.69
C LEU A 462 21.29 -18.39 15.38
N GLU A 463 21.59 -19.37 16.22
CA GLU A 463 20.62 -20.06 17.07
C GLU A 463 20.56 -19.39 18.45
N ILE A 464 19.35 -19.02 18.90
CA ILE A 464 19.14 -18.35 20.18
C ILE A 464 18.15 -19.16 21.01
N THR A 465 18.61 -19.66 22.16
CA THR A 465 17.75 -20.30 23.16
C THR A 465 17.19 -19.25 24.11
N LEU A 466 15.87 -19.13 24.16
CA LEU A 466 15.14 -18.20 25.02
C LEU A 466 14.69 -18.92 26.29
N ASN A 467 15.16 -18.48 27.44
CA ASN A 467 14.69 -18.88 28.76
C ASN A 467 13.84 -17.75 29.35
N PHE A 468 12.81 -18.06 30.11
CA PHE A 468 11.89 -17.06 30.65
C PHE A 468 11.91 -17.08 32.19
N ILE A 469 12.03 -15.91 32.80
CA ILE A 469 11.91 -15.73 34.25
C ILE A 469 10.44 -15.46 34.57
N CYS A 470 9.77 -16.46 35.14
CA CYS A 470 8.33 -16.40 35.45
C CYS A 470 8.03 -16.41 36.95
N GLU A 471 8.97 -16.92 37.75
CA GLU A 471 8.87 -17.04 39.19
C GLU A 471 10.10 -16.41 39.85
N CYS A 472 9.95 -16.01 41.11
CA CYS A 472 11.04 -15.46 41.91
C CYS A 472 11.93 -16.58 42.48
N GLU A 473 13.18 -16.25 42.83
CA GLU A 473 14.12 -17.23 43.37
C GLU A 473 13.63 -17.79 44.71
N CYS A 474 13.05 -16.93 45.56
CA CYS A 474 12.42 -17.30 46.83
C CYS A 474 11.25 -18.28 46.72
N ASN A 475 10.73 -18.56 45.52
CA ASN A 475 9.68 -19.57 45.32
C ASN A 475 10.22 -20.98 45.63
N GLN A 476 11.51 -21.24 45.35
CA GLN A 476 12.12 -22.56 45.52
C GLN A 476 12.14 -23.02 46.99
N ASP A 477 12.21 -22.06 47.92
CA ASP A 477 12.20 -22.29 49.36
C ASP A 477 10.78 -22.34 49.96
N GLY A 478 9.75 -22.34 49.11
CA GLY A 478 8.35 -22.33 49.52
C GLY A 478 7.95 -23.57 50.33
N ILE A 479 7.34 -23.34 51.50
CA ILE A 479 6.87 -24.42 52.38
C ILE A 479 5.41 -24.72 52.04
N LYS A 480 5.17 -25.86 51.38
CA LYS A 480 3.82 -26.35 51.06
C LYS A 480 3.04 -26.68 52.34
N ASN A 481 1.76 -26.33 52.36
CA ASN A 481 0.87 -26.53 53.52
C ASN A 481 1.48 -26.00 54.83
N SER A 482 2.01 -24.78 54.79
CA SER A 482 2.64 -24.15 55.94
C SER A 482 1.62 -23.87 57.05
N GLU A 483 2.01 -24.08 58.30
CA GLU A 483 1.20 -23.74 59.47
C GLU A 483 0.91 -22.22 59.54
N LEU A 484 1.81 -21.40 58.98
CA LEU A 484 1.66 -19.94 58.87
C LEU A 484 0.49 -19.53 57.95
N CYS A 485 0.09 -20.40 57.02
CA CYS A 485 -1.03 -20.19 56.11
C CYS A 485 -2.28 -20.90 56.65
N HIS A 486 -2.68 -20.51 57.86
CA HIS A 486 -3.85 -21.00 58.58
C HIS A 486 -3.89 -22.53 58.67
N PHE A 487 -2.97 -23.12 59.44
CA PHE A 487 -2.91 -24.56 59.71
C PHE A 487 -2.82 -25.44 58.44
N GLY A 488 -2.05 -24.99 57.44
CA GLY A 488 -1.75 -25.79 56.25
C GLY A 488 -2.69 -25.59 55.05
N ASN A 489 -3.46 -24.51 55.02
CA ASN A 489 -4.39 -24.20 53.94
C ASN A 489 -3.77 -23.42 52.76
N GLY A 490 -2.44 -23.32 52.72
CA GLY A 490 -1.69 -22.69 51.63
C GLY A 490 -0.20 -22.97 51.68
N THR A 491 0.50 -22.53 50.65
CA THR A 491 1.96 -22.57 50.55
C THR A 491 2.53 -21.23 50.99
N TYR A 492 3.48 -21.23 51.93
CA TYR A 492 4.17 -20.00 52.33
C TYR A 492 5.42 -19.82 51.47
N GLU A 493 5.43 -18.79 50.61
CA GLU A 493 6.52 -18.50 49.70
C GLU A 493 6.74 -16.99 49.60
N CYS A 494 8.00 -16.55 49.49
CA CYS A 494 8.35 -15.14 49.28
C CYS A 494 7.68 -14.14 50.26
N GLY A 495 7.54 -14.52 51.53
CA GLY A 495 6.97 -13.66 52.58
C GLY A 495 5.44 -13.57 52.60
N ALA A 496 4.73 -14.33 51.77
CA ALA A 496 3.28 -14.33 51.66
C ALA A 496 2.69 -15.76 51.55
N CYS A 497 1.39 -15.89 51.85
CA CYS A 497 0.67 -17.15 51.70
C CYS A 497 -0.01 -17.24 50.33
N LYS A 498 0.32 -18.29 49.57
CA LYS A 498 -0.38 -18.72 48.36
C LYS A 498 -1.42 -19.76 48.72
N CYS A 499 -2.67 -19.33 48.77
CA CYS A 499 -3.77 -20.16 49.26
C CYS A 499 -4.12 -21.30 48.32
N ASN A 500 -4.49 -22.43 48.91
CA ASN A 500 -5.03 -23.57 48.16
C ASN A 500 -6.36 -23.18 47.51
N GLU A 501 -6.76 -23.92 46.48
CA GLU A 501 -8.01 -23.69 45.78
C GLU A 501 -9.20 -23.71 46.75
N GLY A 502 -10.04 -22.67 46.69
CA GLY A 502 -11.16 -22.50 47.62
C GLY A 502 -10.83 -21.79 48.94
N ARG A 503 -9.62 -21.25 49.12
CA ARG A 503 -9.22 -20.46 50.30
C ARG A 503 -8.79 -19.05 49.90
N VAL A 504 -9.09 -18.05 50.72
CA VAL A 504 -8.74 -16.63 50.51
C VAL A 504 -8.36 -15.97 51.84
N GLY A 505 -7.74 -14.80 51.78
CA GLY A 505 -7.22 -14.06 52.93
C GLY A 505 -5.70 -13.99 52.96
N ARG A 506 -5.14 -13.13 53.82
CA ARG A 506 -3.68 -12.89 53.88
C ARG A 506 -2.90 -14.12 54.36
N GLN A 507 -3.55 -14.97 55.14
CA GLN A 507 -3.04 -16.23 55.69
C GLN A 507 -3.91 -17.44 55.29
N CYS A 508 -4.80 -17.31 54.31
CA CYS A 508 -5.72 -18.39 53.88
C CYS A 508 -6.74 -18.82 54.94
N GLU A 509 -7.08 -17.87 55.83
CA GLU A 509 -7.96 -18.03 56.98
C GLU A 509 -9.44 -18.21 56.60
N CYS A 510 -9.85 -17.76 55.42
CA CYS A 510 -11.23 -17.78 54.96
C CYS A 510 -11.45 -18.82 53.85
N SER A 511 -12.61 -19.47 53.82
CA SER A 511 -13.08 -20.26 52.67
C SER A 511 -13.68 -19.34 51.62
N SER A 512 -13.43 -19.59 50.33
CA SER A 512 -14.01 -18.81 49.23
C SER A 512 -15.55 -18.87 49.22
N ASN A 513 -16.13 -19.93 49.78
CA ASN A 513 -17.57 -20.10 49.90
C ASN A 513 -18.17 -19.34 51.09
N ASP A 514 -17.35 -18.98 52.09
CA ASP A 514 -17.79 -18.23 53.28
C ASP A 514 -17.79 -16.71 53.04
N VAL A 515 -17.15 -16.25 51.95
CA VAL A 515 -17.12 -14.84 51.49
C VAL A 515 -18.51 -14.32 51.09
N ALA A 516 -19.46 -15.21 50.82
CA ALA A 516 -20.82 -14.88 50.41
C ALA A 516 -21.87 -15.16 51.51
N THR A 517 -21.46 -15.21 52.78
CA THR A 517 -22.41 -15.31 53.90
C THR A 517 -22.89 -13.91 54.30
N GLU A 518 -24.22 -13.75 54.46
CA GLU A 518 -24.86 -12.46 54.81
C GLU A 518 -24.26 -11.80 56.06
N ASP A 519 -23.63 -12.58 56.95
CA ASP A 519 -22.99 -12.13 58.17
C ASP A 519 -21.63 -11.43 57.94
N MET A 520 -20.86 -11.81 56.92
CA MET A 520 -19.57 -11.18 56.57
C MET A 520 -19.73 -9.94 55.68
N ASP A 521 -20.76 -9.92 54.83
CA ASP A 521 -21.14 -8.73 54.05
C ASP A 521 -21.58 -7.57 54.95
N ARG A 522 -22.15 -7.87 56.13
CA ARG A 522 -22.49 -6.86 57.13
C ARG A 522 -21.27 -6.08 57.62
N THR A 523 -20.16 -6.77 57.87
CA THR A 523 -18.91 -6.14 58.35
C THR A 523 -18.20 -5.29 57.30
N CYS A 524 -18.57 -5.42 56.02
CA CYS A 524 -18.04 -4.64 54.90
C CYS A 524 -19.00 -3.55 54.40
N ARG A 525 -20.11 -3.32 55.10
CA ARG A 525 -21.06 -2.23 54.82
C ARG A 525 -21.00 -1.20 55.93
N LYS A 526 -21.03 0.08 55.56
CA LYS A 526 -21.09 1.19 56.52
C LYS A 526 -22.43 1.19 57.26
N ASP A 527 -23.52 1.01 56.52
CA ASP A 527 -24.90 0.88 56.99
C ASP A 527 -25.68 -0.12 56.12
N ASN A 528 -26.82 -0.64 56.59
CA ASN A 528 -27.67 -1.62 55.86
C ASN A 528 -28.14 -1.15 54.46
N GLY A 529 -28.06 0.15 54.18
CA GLY A 529 -28.39 0.75 52.88
C GLY A 529 -27.18 1.06 51.98
N THR A 530 -25.95 0.78 52.41
CA THR A 530 -24.73 1.00 51.62
C THR A 530 -24.28 -0.28 50.95
N ASP A 531 -23.75 -0.14 49.73
CA ASP A 531 -23.14 -1.25 49.01
C ASP A 531 -21.87 -1.74 49.72
N ILE A 532 -21.57 -3.02 49.54
CA ILE A 532 -20.38 -3.67 50.10
C ILE A 532 -19.14 -2.88 49.64
N CYS A 533 -18.31 -2.43 50.59
CA CYS A 533 -17.15 -1.59 50.36
C CYS A 533 -17.40 -0.36 49.48
N SER A 534 -18.60 0.22 49.61
CA SER A 534 -19.07 1.38 48.83
C SER A 534 -18.93 1.19 47.32
N ASN A 535 -18.92 -0.05 46.84
CA ASN A 535 -18.63 -0.45 45.45
C ASN A 535 -17.23 -0.04 44.92
N ASN A 536 -16.39 0.51 45.80
CA ASN A 536 -15.03 1.00 45.49
C ASN A 536 -13.94 0.06 46.00
N GLY A 537 -14.31 -1.15 46.41
CA GLY A 537 -13.43 -2.18 46.93
C GLY A 537 -14.09 -3.55 46.88
N ASP A 538 -13.32 -4.58 47.16
CA ASP A 538 -13.82 -5.96 47.31
C ASP A 538 -13.81 -6.33 48.80
N CYS A 539 -14.89 -6.93 49.29
CA CYS A 539 -14.91 -7.45 50.66
C CYS A 539 -14.20 -8.80 50.70
N VAL A 540 -13.03 -8.83 51.31
CA VAL A 540 -12.23 -10.04 51.45
C VAL A 540 -12.11 -10.34 52.93
N CYS A 541 -12.73 -11.45 53.37
CA CYS A 541 -12.64 -11.94 54.75
C CYS A 541 -13.09 -10.89 55.80
N GLY A 542 -14.20 -10.18 55.54
CA GLY A 542 -14.81 -9.21 56.48
C GLY A 542 -14.13 -7.84 56.53
N THR A 543 -13.14 -7.56 55.67
CA THR A 543 -12.51 -6.24 55.52
C THR A 543 -12.59 -5.78 54.06
N CYS A 544 -12.72 -4.47 53.85
CA CYS A 544 -12.74 -3.89 52.51
C CYS A 544 -11.34 -3.64 51.95
N GLU A 545 -11.04 -4.27 50.82
CA GLU A 545 -9.86 -3.98 50.02
C GLU A 545 -10.21 -2.96 48.93
N CYS A 546 -9.78 -1.70 49.11
CA CYS A 546 -10.13 -0.64 48.16
C CYS A 546 -9.42 -0.80 46.81
N LYS A 547 -10.17 -0.58 45.73
CA LYS A 547 -9.68 -0.59 44.35
C LYS A 547 -8.60 0.47 44.21
N LYS A 548 -7.48 0.12 43.57
CA LYS A 548 -6.41 1.07 43.22
C LYS A 548 -6.72 1.69 41.85
N ARG A 549 -6.33 2.96 41.64
CA ARG A 549 -6.51 3.68 40.37
C ARG A 549 -5.17 3.85 39.66
N ASP A 550 -5.22 4.11 38.35
CA ASP A 550 -4.04 4.33 37.50
C ASP A 550 -3.18 5.51 37.97
N ASN A 551 -3.79 6.54 38.57
CA ASN A 551 -3.08 7.67 39.16
C ASN A 551 -2.78 7.40 40.64
N PRO A 552 -1.50 7.27 41.07
CA PRO A 552 -1.15 6.94 42.47
C PRO A 552 -1.58 8.00 43.49
N GLU A 553 -1.81 9.23 43.04
CA GLU A 553 -2.31 10.31 43.91
C GLU A 553 -3.82 10.19 44.18
N GLU A 554 -4.55 9.44 43.35
CA GLU A 554 -5.99 9.19 43.46
C GLU A 554 -6.26 7.91 44.24
N ARG A 555 -6.84 8.03 45.43
CA ARG A 555 -7.00 6.91 46.34
C ARG A 555 -8.37 6.87 46.98
N TYR A 556 -8.99 5.70 46.90
CA TYR A 556 -10.11 5.33 47.77
C TYR A 556 -9.57 4.98 49.14
N ARG A 557 -10.19 5.52 50.20
CA ARG A 557 -9.80 5.34 51.60
C ARG A 557 -11.04 5.29 52.49
N GLY A 558 -10.84 4.87 53.74
CA GLY A 558 -11.92 4.63 54.69
C GLY A 558 -12.11 3.13 54.92
N GLN A 559 -12.78 2.79 56.03
CA GLN A 559 -12.98 1.41 56.46
C GLN A 559 -13.82 0.61 55.45
N TYR A 560 -14.65 1.31 54.67
CA TYR A 560 -15.56 0.76 53.67
C TYR A 560 -15.29 1.35 52.28
N CYS A 561 -14.09 1.88 52.04
CA CYS A 561 -13.71 2.55 50.78
C CYS A 561 -14.67 3.69 50.37
N GLU A 562 -15.22 4.38 51.37
CA GLU A 562 -16.28 5.38 51.22
C GLU A 562 -15.76 6.77 50.83
N CYS A 563 -14.49 7.07 51.09
CA CYS A 563 -13.87 8.35 50.77
C CYS A 563 -12.97 8.24 49.55
N ASP A 564 -12.91 9.32 48.78
CA ASP A 564 -11.92 9.52 47.73
C ASP A 564 -11.44 10.98 47.71
N ASN A 565 -10.32 11.24 47.04
CA ASN A 565 -9.71 12.57 46.95
C ASN A 565 -9.71 13.14 45.53
N PHE A 566 -10.64 12.70 44.67
CA PHE A 566 -10.68 13.10 43.26
C PHE A 566 -12.08 13.36 42.68
N ASN A 567 -13.14 13.00 43.40
CA ASN A 567 -14.53 13.33 43.09
C ASN A 567 -15.02 14.53 43.92
N CYS A 568 -14.23 15.60 43.98
CA CYS A 568 -14.72 16.90 44.44
C CYS A 568 -15.19 17.76 43.24
N ASP A 569 -15.91 18.85 43.53
CA ASP A 569 -16.40 19.77 42.52
C ASP A 569 -15.25 20.37 41.69
N ARG A 570 -15.48 20.49 40.37
CA ARG A 570 -14.49 20.96 39.40
C ARG A 570 -14.91 22.28 38.78
N SER A 571 -13.96 23.19 38.63
CA SER A 571 -14.14 24.41 37.84
C SER A 571 -12.95 24.60 36.89
N GLY A 572 -13.23 24.96 35.64
CA GLY A 572 -12.20 25.06 34.58
C GLY A 572 -11.45 23.74 34.32
N ASN A 573 -12.12 22.59 34.45
CA ASN A 573 -11.54 21.24 34.40
C ASN A 573 -10.50 20.92 35.50
N LYS A 574 -10.34 21.79 36.51
CA LYS A 574 -9.45 21.55 37.66
C LYS A 574 -10.26 21.17 38.91
N LEU A 575 -9.75 20.21 39.67
CA LEU A 575 -10.31 19.77 40.96
C LEU A 575 -10.22 20.92 41.97
N CYS A 576 -11.34 21.28 42.59
CA CYS A 576 -11.46 22.44 43.49
C CYS A 576 -10.89 23.74 42.87
N GLY A 577 -11.12 23.94 41.57
CA GLY A 577 -10.68 25.14 40.84
C GLY A 577 -9.16 25.30 40.73
N GLY A 578 -8.37 24.36 41.28
CA GLY A 578 -6.93 24.52 41.51
C GLY A 578 -6.57 25.46 42.67
N HIS A 579 -7.56 25.86 43.47
CA HIS A 579 -7.44 26.83 44.57
C HIS A 579 -8.03 26.25 45.87
N GLY A 580 -7.89 24.95 46.05
CA GLY A 580 -8.34 24.22 47.22
C GLY A 580 -7.91 22.77 47.18
N ARG A 581 -8.03 22.08 48.31
CA ARG A 581 -7.72 20.65 48.44
C ARG A 581 -8.99 19.82 48.57
N CYS A 582 -9.01 18.68 47.88
CA CYS A 582 -10.10 17.72 47.91
C CYS A 582 -9.88 16.71 49.04
N GLU A 583 -10.74 16.75 50.06
CA GLU A 583 -10.72 15.79 51.16
C GLU A 583 -12.11 15.15 51.30
N CYS A 584 -12.19 13.83 51.05
CA CYS A 584 -13.43 13.03 51.08
C CYS A 584 -14.61 13.71 50.35
N ARG A 585 -14.39 14.05 49.07
CA ARG A 585 -15.38 14.68 48.16
C ARG A 585 -15.81 16.12 48.48
N GLU A 586 -15.17 16.77 49.45
CA GLU A 586 -15.40 18.18 49.76
C GLU A 586 -14.17 19.04 49.42
N CYS A 587 -14.41 20.20 48.81
CA CYS A 587 -13.36 21.16 48.48
C CYS A 587 -13.10 22.12 49.63
N PHE A 588 -11.89 22.09 50.17
CA PHE A 588 -11.42 23.06 51.16
C PHE A 588 -10.63 24.16 50.44
N CYS A 589 -11.25 25.33 50.28
CA CYS A 589 -10.70 26.44 49.51
C CYS A 589 -9.54 27.15 50.20
N ASP A 590 -8.60 27.62 49.39
CA ASP A 590 -7.51 28.47 49.81
C ASP A 590 -8.00 29.89 50.18
N PRO A 591 -7.27 30.67 50.99
CA PRO A 591 -7.66 32.03 51.36
C PRO A 591 -7.91 32.92 50.14
N MET A 592 -8.98 33.74 50.18
CA MET A 592 -9.50 34.59 49.09
C MET A 592 -10.30 33.89 47.98
N TRP A 593 -10.56 32.59 48.10
CA TRP A 593 -11.41 31.83 47.20
C TRP A 593 -12.61 31.25 47.95
N ILE A 594 -13.78 31.32 47.32
CA ILE A 594 -15.05 30.81 47.86
C ILE A 594 -15.83 30.05 46.77
N GLY A 595 -16.88 29.34 47.17
CA GLY A 595 -17.70 28.53 46.29
C GLY A 595 -17.44 27.03 46.48
N ALA A 596 -18.40 26.19 46.10
CA ALA A 596 -18.32 24.74 46.29
C ALA A 596 -17.15 24.09 45.51
N ALA A 597 -16.75 24.71 44.39
CA ALA A 597 -15.58 24.31 43.60
C ALA A 597 -14.35 25.23 43.79
N CYS A 598 -14.36 26.13 44.79
CA CYS A 598 -13.30 27.12 45.05
C CYS A 598 -12.95 27.99 43.82
N ASP A 599 -13.97 28.39 43.07
CA ASP A 599 -13.82 29.03 41.76
C ASP A 599 -14.12 30.53 41.75
N CYS A 600 -14.67 31.06 42.85
CA CYS A 600 -14.97 32.48 42.98
C CYS A 600 -13.87 33.19 43.76
N SER A 601 -13.08 34.01 43.07
CA SER A 601 -12.10 34.91 43.69
C SER A 601 -12.79 36.11 44.32
N LEU A 602 -12.35 36.50 45.52
CA LEU A 602 -12.75 37.74 46.20
C LEU A 602 -11.91 38.96 45.78
N ASP A 603 -10.95 38.80 44.87
CA ASP A 603 -10.12 39.88 44.36
C ASP A 603 -10.83 40.68 43.24
N ASN A 604 -10.86 42.01 43.37
CA ASN A 604 -11.47 42.93 42.40
C ASN A 604 -10.45 43.53 41.42
N SER A 605 -9.17 43.18 41.54
CA SER A 605 -8.07 43.74 40.72
C SER A 605 -8.27 43.51 39.22
N THR A 606 -8.79 42.35 38.82
CA THR A 606 -9.04 41.96 37.42
C THR A 606 -10.19 42.71 36.76
N CYS A 607 -11.06 43.35 37.54
CA CYS A 607 -12.20 44.12 37.07
C CYS A 607 -11.89 45.62 36.88
N MET A 608 -10.67 46.07 37.18
CA MET A 608 -10.26 47.46 37.04
C MET A 608 -9.91 47.79 35.58
N ALA A 609 -10.62 48.74 34.98
CA ALA A 609 -10.35 49.19 33.62
C ALA A 609 -9.22 50.25 33.56
N SER A 610 -8.70 50.52 32.35
CA SER A 610 -7.62 51.49 32.10
C SER A 610 -7.95 52.92 32.54
N ASN A 611 -9.24 53.27 32.66
CA ASN A 611 -9.70 54.55 33.19
C ASN A 611 -9.79 54.58 34.73
N GLN A 612 -9.26 53.56 35.41
CA GLN A 612 -9.29 53.35 36.87
C GLN A 612 -10.70 53.18 37.47
N GLN A 613 -11.70 52.85 36.63
CA GLN A 613 -13.05 52.55 37.11
C GLN A 613 -13.32 51.05 37.03
N LEU A 614 -14.03 50.53 38.03
CA LEU A 614 -14.47 49.14 38.03
C LEU A 614 -15.42 48.91 36.84
N CYS A 615 -15.06 47.98 35.95
CA CYS A 615 -15.83 47.64 34.75
C CYS A 615 -16.17 48.84 33.86
N ASN A 616 -15.22 49.77 33.69
CA ASN A 616 -15.39 51.05 32.97
C ASN A 616 -16.57 51.92 33.45
N GLY A 617 -17.08 51.69 34.69
CA GLY A 617 -18.28 52.36 35.21
C GLY A 617 -19.59 51.88 34.56
N ARG A 618 -19.56 50.76 33.83
CA ARG A 618 -20.67 50.24 33.01
C ARG A 618 -21.04 48.80 33.37
N GLY A 619 -20.64 48.34 34.55
CA GLY A 619 -20.91 47.00 35.06
C GLY A 619 -20.56 46.82 36.53
N LYS A 620 -20.85 45.64 37.08
CA LYS A 620 -20.48 45.22 38.44
C LYS A 620 -19.48 44.06 38.40
N CYS A 621 -18.51 44.02 39.29
CA CYS A 621 -17.55 42.91 39.40
C CYS A 621 -18.12 41.81 40.30
N GLU A 622 -18.24 40.60 39.77
CA GLU A 622 -18.67 39.40 40.50
C GLU A 622 -17.66 38.27 40.21
N CYS A 623 -17.07 37.69 41.27
CA CYS A 623 -16.03 36.66 41.18
C CYS A 623 -14.85 37.04 40.25
N GLY A 624 -14.34 38.27 40.36
CA GLY A 624 -13.23 38.76 39.55
C GLY A 624 -13.55 39.01 38.06
N THR A 625 -14.83 38.99 37.66
CA THR A 625 -15.27 39.27 36.28
C THR A 625 -16.34 40.37 36.23
N CYS A 626 -16.25 41.25 35.24
CA CYS A 626 -17.24 42.31 35.04
C CYS A 626 -18.53 41.80 34.38
N LYS A 627 -19.67 42.00 35.06
CA LYS A 627 -21.02 41.87 34.52
C LYS A 627 -21.50 43.24 34.05
N CYS A 628 -21.53 43.45 32.73
CA CYS A 628 -21.93 44.72 32.12
C CYS A 628 -23.43 44.96 32.31
N THR A 629 -23.81 46.18 32.69
CA THR A 629 -25.22 46.55 32.93
C THR A 629 -26.03 46.75 31.65
N ASP A 630 -25.37 47.06 30.53
CA ASP A 630 -26.00 47.19 29.20
C ASP A 630 -25.43 46.10 28.26
N PRO A 631 -26.28 45.24 27.66
CA PRO A 631 -25.86 44.11 26.82
C PRO A 631 -25.16 44.49 25.51
N LYS A 632 -25.16 45.78 25.11
CA LYS A 632 -24.41 46.27 23.95
C LYS A 632 -22.90 46.31 24.19
N PHE A 633 -22.48 46.33 25.45
CA PHE A 633 -21.07 46.40 25.84
C PHE A 633 -20.58 45.01 26.27
N GLN A 634 -19.41 44.64 25.76
CA GLN A 634 -18.78 43.35 25.95
C GLN A 634 -17.29 43.52 26.20
N GLY A 635 -16.63 42.49 26.71
CA GLY A 635 -15.20 42.52 27.06
C GLY A 635 -14.95 42.40 28.56
N PRO A 636 -13.72 42.04 28.97
CA PRO A 636 -13.34 41.76 30.35
C PRO A 636 -13.65 42.90 31.34
N THR A 637 -13.71 44.15 30.87
CA THR A 637 -14.08 45.32 31.67
C THR A 637 -15.19 46.17 31.03
N CYS A 638 -16.03 45.58 30.17
CA CYS A 638 -17.14 46.25 29.47
C CYS A 638 -16.73 47.38 28.50
N GLU A 639 -15.57 47.26 27.86
CA GLU A 639 -14.96 48.28 27.01
C GLU A 639 -15.42 48.27 25.54
N THR A 640 -15.96 47.16 25.04
CA THR A 640 -16.15 46.91 23.60
C THR A 640 -17.62 47.05 23.19
N CYS A 641 -17.92 47.80 22.12
CA CYS A 641 -19.28 47.93 21.53
C CYS A 641 -19.29 47.48 20.06
N PRO A 642 -19.69 46.25 19.72
CA PRO A 642 -19.74 45.76 18.34
C PRO A 642 -20.87 46.36 17.50
N THR A 643 -21.93 46.87 18.13
CA THR A 643 -23.14 47.40 17.45
C THR A 643 -23.12 48.93 17.24
N CYS A 644 -21.98 49.57 17.43
CA CYS A 644 -21.79 50.99 17.16
C CYS A 644 -21.39 51.17 15.66
N PRO A 645 -21.96 52.12 14.88
CA PRO A 645 -21.66 52.26 13.44
C PRO A 645 -20.18 52.48 13.16
N GLY A 646 -19.63 51.79 12.14
CA GLY A 646 -18.23 51.91 11.75
C GLY A 646 -17.90 53.24 11.09
N VAL A 647 -16.70 53.78 11.38
CA VAL A 647 -16.18 55.06 10.87
C VAL A 647 -16.23 55.18 9.33
N CYS A 648 -16.20 54.06 8.59
CA CYS A 648 -16.36 54.04 7.13
C CYS A 648 -17.77 54.39 6.64
N THR A 649 -18.83 54.01 7.35
CA THR A 649 -20.20 54.30 6.93
C THR A 649 -20.55 55.76 7.25
N GLU A 650 -20.05 56.28 8.36
CA GLU A 650 -20.26 57.67 8.78
C GLU A 650 -19.63 58.68 7.80
N HIS A 651 -18.46 58.37 7.25
CA HIS A 651 -17.70 59.31 6.42
C HIS A 651 -17.88 59.10 4.91
N LYS A 652 -18.54 58.02 4.48
CA LYS A 652 -18.82 57.69 3.08
C LYS A 652 -19.36 58.88 2.27
N GLU A 653 -20.43 59.51 2.74
CA GLU A 653 -21.13 60.56 2.01
C GLU A 653 -20.27 61.83 1.83
N CYS A 654 -19.45 62.13 2.85
CA CYS A 654 -18.55 63.29 2.81
C CYS A 654 -17.36 63.07 1.87
N VAL A 655 -16.81 61.85 1.83
CA VAL A 655 -15.74 61.51 0.89
C VAL A 655 -16.25 61.50 -0.55
N GLN A 656 -17.43 60.93 -0.78
CA GLN A 656 -18.05 60.86 -2.11
C GLN A 656 -18.31 62.27 -2.67
N CYS A 657 -18.84 63.16 -1.85
CA CYS A 657 -19.09 64.53 -2.27
C CYS A 657 -17.79 65.32 -2.53
N ARG A 658 -16.82 65.31 -1.60
CA ARG A 658 -15.61 66.13 -1.76
C ARG A 658 -14.65 65.60 -2.82
N ALA A 659 -14.64 64.29 -3.09
CA ALA A 659 -13.77 63.68 -4.08
C ALA A 659 -14.37 63.69 -5.49
N PHE A 660 -15.66 63.37 -5.63
CA PHE A 660 -16.29 63.11 -6.94
C PHE A 660 -17.43 64.08 -7.27
N GLY A 661 -17.85 64.95 -6.33
CA GLY A 661 -18.95 65.89 -6.54
C GLY A 661 -20.31 65.19 -6.69
N THR A 662 -20.48 64.02 -6.09
CA THR A 662 -21.67 63.16 -6.16
C THR A 662 -22.09 62.67 -4.77
N GLY A 663 -23.28 62.08 -4.62
CA GLY A 663 -23.82 61.61 -3.34
C GLY A 663 -24.83 62.56 -2.70
N GLU A 664 -25.49 62.11 -1.61
CA GLU A 664 -26.63 62.83 -1.00
C GLU A 664 -26.24 64.18 -0.40
N LYS A 665 -25.00 64.33 0.07
CA LYS A 665 -24.47 65.57 0.66
C LYS A 665 -23.84 66.54 -0.37
N LYS A 666 -24.10 66.35 -1.67
CA LYS A 666 -23.54 67.17 -2.76
C LYS A 666 -23.78 68.66 -2.56
N GLU A 667 -24.97 69.07 -2.12
CA GLU A 667 -25.35 70.48 -2.01
C GLU A 667 -24.91 71.13 -0.69
N THR A 668 -24.76 70.36 0.41
CA THR A 668 -24.35 70.88 1.74
C THR A 668 -22.89 70.57 2.09
N CYS A 669 -22.14 70.07 1.12
CA CYS A 669 -20.80 69.50 1.25
C CYS A 669 -19.77 70.41 1.94
N GLU A 670 -19.72 71.68 1.55
CA GLU A 670 -18.73 72.63 2.09
C GLU A 670 -18.97 72.95 3.56
N ARG A 671 -20.23 72.90 4.01
CA ARG A 671 -20.61 73.19 5.40
C ARG A 671 -20.45 71.95 6.29
N ASP A 672 -20.90 70.79 5.82
CA ASP A 672 -21.07 69.61 6.66
C ASP A 672 -19.87 68.63 6.63
N CYS A 673 -18.94 68.78 5.66
CA CYS A 673 -17.86 67.81 5.42
C CYS A 673 -16.43 68.41 5.45
N SER A 674 -16.24 69.50 6.22
CA SER A 674 -14.96 70.21 6.38
C SER A 674 -14.01 69.61 7.44
N SER A 675 -14.43 68.56 8.14
CA SER A 675 -13.79 68.04 9.36
C SER A 675 -12.51 67.21 9.14
N PHE A 676 -12.12 66.94 7.90
CA PHE A 676 -10.93 66.16 7.56
C PHE A 676 -10.24 66.68 6.27
N ASN A 677 -8.93 66.41 6.17
CA ASN A 677 -8.13 66.72 4.99
C ASN A 677 -8.22 65.58 3.96
N LEU A 678 -8.53 65.90 2.70
CA LEU A 678 -8.77 64.90 1.65
C LEU A 678 -7.67 64.95 0.58
N ILE A 679 -7.04 63.81 0.31
CA ILE A 679 -5.92 63.64 -0.64
C ILE A 679 -6.33 62.61 -1.69
N LYS A 680 -6.23 62.98 -2.98
CA LYS A 680 -6.54 62.09 -4.11
C LYS A 680 -5.30 61.33 -4.58
N VAL A 681 -5.43 60.02 -4.77
CA VAL A 681 -4.37 59.15 -5.32
C VAL A 681 -4.82 58.52 -6.64
N LYS A 682 -3.89 58.34 -7.58
CA LYS A 682 -4.23 57.85 -8.94
C LYS A 682 -4.64 56.37 -8.99
N ASP A 683 -3.98 55.54 -8.19
CA ASP A 683 -4.09 54.08 -8.25
C ASP A 683 -4.32 53.51 -6.83
N ARG A 684 -4.99 52.35 -6.74
CA ARG A 684 -5.31 51.69 -5.46
C ARG A 684 -4.07 51.33 -4.64
N ASP A 685 -2.98 50.95 -5.30
CA ASP A 685 -1.75 50.49 -4.65
C ASP A 685 -0.95 51.63 -4.00
N LYS A 686 -1.34 52.89 -4.26
CA LYS A 686 -0.75 54.08 -3.63
C LYS A 686 -1.52 54.56 -2.39
N LEU A 687 -2.54 53.82 -1.96
CA LEU A 687 -3.17 54.07 -0.65
C LEU A 687 -2.21 53.68 0.48
N PRO A 688 -2.14 54.45 1.58
CA PRO A 688 -1.28 54.12 2.71
C PRO A 688 -1.60 52.72 3.25
N GLN A 689 -0.59 51.86 3.34
CA GLN A 689 -0.73 50.48 3.83
C GLN A 689 -0.60 50.47 5.37
N PRO A 690 -1.25 49.52 6.10
CA PRO A 690 -1.26 49.50 7.57
C PRO A 690 0.14 49.36 8.21
N ASN A 691 1.12 48.82 7.47
CA ASN A 691 2.48 48.58 7.94
C ASN A 691 3.48 49.70 7.59
N ASP A 692 3.13 50.61 6.66
CA ASP A 692 4.01 51.70 6.20
C ASP A 692 3.65 53.07 6.81
N ALA A 693 2.52 53.17 7.52
CA ALA A 693 2.06 54.40 8.16
C ALA A 693 2.41 54.42 9.66
N THR A 694 2.89 55.56 10.16
CA THR A 694 3.30 55.75 11.57
C THR A 694 2.13 55.80 12.56
N TYR A 695 0.89 55.67 12.07
CA TYR A 695 -0.36 55.73 12.83
C TYR A 695 -1.41 54.75 12.24
N PRO A 696 -2.42 54.30 13.03
CA PRO A 696 -3.39 53.32 12.58
C PRO A 696 -4.25 53.85 11.43
N VAL A 697 -4.24 53.15 10.29
CA VAL A 697 -5.01 53.48 9.09
C VAL A 697 -6.11 52.46 8.88
N MET A 698 -7.34 52.93 8.66
CA MET A 698 -8.49 52.09 8.37
C MET A 698 -8.84 52.17 6.88
N HIS A 699 -8.95 51.02 6.21
CA HIS A 699 -9.32 50.92 4.80
C HIS A 699 -10.83 50.74 4.63
N CYS A 700 -11.43 51.55 3.78
CA CYS A 700 -12.85 51.56 3.47
C CYS A 700 -13.08 51.31 1.98
N LYS A 701 -14.09 50.48 1.66
CA LYS A 701 -14.56 50.18 0.30
C LYS A 701 -16.06 50.39 0.25
N GLU A 702 -16.51 51.31 -0.60
CA GLU A 702 -17.92 51.71 -0.67
C GLU A 702 -18.42 51.78 -2.12
N ARG A 703 -19.74 51.64 -2.30
CA ARG A 703 -20.42 51.82 -3.59
C ARG A 703 -21.08 53.18 -3.71
N ASP A 704 -21.03 53.74 -4.91
CA ASP A 704 -21.81 54.90 -5.30
C ASP A 704 -23.20 54.51 -5.85
N ALA A 705 -23.99 55.50 -6.26
CA ALA A 705 -25.34 55.29 -6.78
C ALA A 705 -25.38 54.68 -8.20
N ASN A 706 -24.25 54.66 -8.92
CA ASN A 706 -24.12 54.06 -10.26
C ASN A 706 -23.55 52.63 -10.18
N ASP A 707 -23.53 52.04 -8.99
CA ASP A 707 -22.98 50.71 -8.67
C ASP A 707 -21.48 50.58 -8.98
N CYS A 708 -20.76 51.71 -8.98
CA CYS A 708 -19.31 51.76 -9.10
C CYS A 708 -18.65 51.72 -7.72
N TRP A 709 -17.50 51.06 -7.63
CA TRP A 709 -16.74 50.96 -6.40
C TRP A 709 -15.73 52.09 -6.26
N PHE A 710 -15.67 52.72 -5.08
CA PHE A 710 -14.59 53.62 -4.70
C PHE A 710 -13.94 53.19 -3.39
N TYR A 711 -12.63 53.42 -3.31
CA TYR A 711 -11.78 52.99 -2.20
C TYR A 711 -11.15 54.19 -1.53
N TYR A 712 -11.15 54.22 -0.21
CA TYR A 712 -10.49 55.27 0.56
C TYR A 712 -9.97 54.76 1.90
N THR A 713 -9.11 55.55 2.53
CA THR A 713 -8.59 55.29 3.89
C THR A 713 -8.95 56.43 4.82
N TYR A 714 -9.14 56.12 6.10
CA TYR A 714 -9.33 57.11 7.16
C TYR A 714 -8.30 56.87 8.25
N ALA A 715 -7.62 57.95 8.66
CA ALA A 715 -6.65 57.91 9.74
C ALA A 715 -6.67 59.19 10.56
N VAL A 716 -6.27 59.09 11.83
CA VAL A 716 -6.03 60.25 12.69
C VAL A 716 -4.55 60.27 12.99
N ASN A 717 -3.88 61.33 12.51
CA ASN A 717 -2.45 61.50 12.72
C ASN A 717 -2.18 61.87 14.19
N ASN A 718 -0.94 61.72 14.67
CA ASN A 718 -0.52 61.92 16.07
C ASN A 718 -0.83 63.33 16.62
N ASN A 719 -1.02 64.32 15.74
CA ASN A 719 -1.46 65.67 16.11
C ASN A 719 -3.00 65.82 16.18
N THR A 720 -3.76 64.74 16.27
CA THR A 720 -5.24 64.67 16.28
C THR A 720 -5.94 65.18 15.00
N GLN A 721 -5.19 65.39 13.91
CA GLN A 721 -5.74 65.80 12.62
C GLN A 721 -6.24 64.59 11.81
N LYS A 722 -7.45 64.69 11.27
CA LYS A 722 -8.11 63.63 10.49
C LYS A 722 -7.72 63.73 9.01
N GLU A 723 -7.19 62.63 8.46
CA GLU A 723 -6.74 62.54 7.07
C GLU A 723 -7.45 61.41 6.32
N VAL A 724 -7.81 61.68 5.07
CA VAL A 724 -8.49 60.74 4.17
C VAL A 724 -7.81 60.69 2.81
N HIS A 725 -7.38 59.50 2.40
CA HIS A 725 -6.85 59.27 1.04
C HIS A 725 -7.86 58.50 0.19
N VAL A 726 -8.20 59.01 -1.00
CA VAL A 726 -9.23 58.43 -1.89
C VAL A 726 -8.67 58.21 -3.29
N VAL A 727 -9.04 57.09 -3.93
CA VAL A 727 -8.63 56.77 -5.31
C VAL A 727 -9.44 57.62 -6.30
N ASP A 728 -8.78 58.24 -7.28
CA ASP A 728 -9.39 59.24 -8.18
C ASP A 728 -10.27 58.61 -9.29
N ILE A 729 -10.10 57.32 -9.59
CA ILE A 729 -10.84 56.59 -10.63
C ILE A 729 -11.82 55.60 -9.97
N LEU A 730 -13.10 55.67 -10.38
CA LEU A 730 -14.17 54.75 -9.97
C LEU A 730 -14.11 53.45 -10.79
N ASP A 731 -14.32 52.32 -10.13
CA ASP A 731 -14.28 50.99 -10.76
C ASP A 731 -15.71 50.53 -11.11
N CYS A 732 -16.12 50.72 -12.36
CA CYS A 732 -17.49 50.50 -12.87
C CYS A 732 -17.54 49.31 -13.86
N PRO A 733 -18.63 48.49 -13.87
CA PRO A 733 -18.81 47.43 -14.86
C PRO A 733 -19.12 47.98 -16.28
N ALA A 734 -18.49 47.42 -17.32
CA ALA A 734 -18.76 47.78 -18.72
C ALA A 734 -20.05 47.10 -19.26
N GLY A 735 -20.84 47.83 -20.06
CA GLY A 735 -22.11 47.36 -20.61
C GLY A 735 -21.99 46.26 -21.69
N PRO A 736 -23.06 45.50 -21.97
CA PRO A 736 -23.03 44.36 -22.90
C PRO A 736 -23.05 44.78 -24.38
N ASP A 737 -22.29 44.07 -25.21
CA ASP A 737 -22.14 44.33 -26.65
C ASP A 737 -23.36 43.83 -27.46
N ILE A 738 -23.99 44.72 -28.23
CA ILE A 738 -25.31 44.53 -28.87
C ILE A 738 -25.22 43.73 -30.18
N ILE A 739 -24.05 43.73 -30.83
CA ILE A 739 -23.80 43.11 -32.14
C ILE A 739 -24.12 41.59 -32.19
N PRO A 740 -23.70 40.74 -31.23
CA PRO A 740 -24.00 39.31 -31.26
C PRO A 740 -25.49 38.98 -31.06
N ILE A 741 -26.22 39.82 -30.34
CA ILE A 741 -27.65 39.59 -30.01
C ILE A 741 -28.51 39.83 -31.25
N VAL A 742 -28.24 40.89 -32.01
CA VAL A 742 -28.99 41.19 -33.25
C VAL A 742 -28.67 40.17 -34.34
N ALA A 743 -27.42 39.73 -34.46
CA ALA A 743 -27.03 38.70 -35.44
C ALA A 743 -27.72 37.34 -35.18
N GLY A 744 -27.87 36.96 -33.91
CA GLY A 744 -28.54 35.72 -33.52
C GLY A 744 -30.04 35.69 -33.87
N VAL A 745 -30.75 36.81 -33.67
CA VAL A 745 -32.19 36.90 -33.95
C VAL A 745 -32.48 36.87 -35.45
N VAL A 746 -31.67 37.56 -36.26
CA VAL A 746 -31.83 37.56 -37.72
C VAL A 746 -31.56 36.17 -38.31
N ALA A 747 -30.52 35.47 -37.84
CA ALA A 747 -30.20 34.12 -38.29
C ALA A 747 -31.30 33.10 -37.93
N GLY A 748 -31.92 33.25 -36.76
CA GLY A 748 -33.03 32.39 -36.32
C GLY A 748 -34.27 32.48 -37.21
N ILE A 749 -34.67 33.69 -37.61
CA ILE A 749 -35.85 33.91 -38.46
C ILE A 749 -35.63 33.30 -39.86
N VAL A 750 -34.43 33.46 -40.43
CA VAL A 750 -34.09 32.89 -41.76
C VAL A 750 -34.07 31.36 -41.73
N LEU A 751 -33.52 30.76 -40.67
CA LEU A 751 -33.47 29.30 -40.52
C LEU A 751 -34.84 28.66 -40.34
N ILE A 752 -35.74 29.31 -39.60
CA ILE A 752 -37.12 28.82 -39.43
C ILE A 752 -37.89 28.90 -40.76
N GLY A 753 -37.69 29.97 -41.55
CA GLY A 753 -38.26 30.09 -42.89
C GLY A 753 -37.78 29.01 -43.86
N LEU A 754 -36.48 28.68 -43.84
CA LEU A 754 -35.90 27.60 -44.65
C LEU A 754 -36.40 26.21 -44.21
N ALA A 755 -36.54 25.98 -42.91
CA ALA A 755 -37.05 24.73 -42.37
C ALA A 755 -38.50 24.49 -42.80
N LEU A 756 -39.36 25.51 -42.76
CA LEU A 756 -40.76 25.39 -43.19
C LEU A 756 -40.89 25.12 -44.70
N LEU A 757 -40.03 25.73 -45.54
CA LEU A 757 -39.98 25.45 -46.98
C LEU A 757 -39.48 24.02 -47.29
N LEU A 758 -38.49 23.54 -46.53
CA LEU A 758 -37.98 22.16 -46.66
C LEU A 758 -39.01 21.12 -46.21
N ILE A 759 -39.75 21.40 -45.13
CA ILE A 759 -40.84 20.53 -44.67
C ILE A 759 -41.97 20.49 -45.70
N TRP A 760 -42.37 21.63 -46.28
CA TRP A 760 -43.37 21.67 -47.36
C TRP A 760 -42.91 20.88 -48.60
N LYS A 761 -41.64 21.03 -49.00
CA LYS A 761 -41.05 20.28 -50.13
C LYS A 761 -40.94 18.77 -49.85
N LEU A 762 -40.62 18.38 -48.61
CA LEU A 762 -40.55 16.98 -48.19
C LEU A 762 -41.94 16.32 -48.22
N LEU A 763 -42.98 17.03 -47.78
CA LEU A 763 -44.36 16.52 -47.80
C LEU A 763 -44.87 16.28 -49.23
N MET A 764 -44.56 17.18 -50.18
CA MET A 764 -44.86 16.98 -51.60
C MET A 764 -44.13 15.75 -52.18
N ILE A 765 -42.85 15.55 -51.85
CA ILE A 765 -42.05 14.41 -52.35
C ILE A 765 -42.53 13.06 -51.77
N ILE A 766 -43.00 13.04 -50.53
CA ILE A 766 -43.53 11.83 -49.89
C ILE A 766 -44.87 11.42 -50.53
N HIS A 767 -45.70 12.38 -50.96
CA HIS A 767 -46.94 12.08 -51.67
C HIS A 767 -46.67 11.43 -53.04
N ASP A 768 -45.70 11.93 -53.81
CA ASP A 768 -45.30 11.37 -55.11
C ASP A 768 -44.66 9.96 -55.00
N ARG A 769 -43.81 9.71 -54.01
CA ARG A 769 -43.14 8.39 -53.86
C ARG A 769 -44.08 7.27 -53.41
N ARG A 770 -45.16 7.60 -52.69
CA ARG A 770 -46.15 6.60 -52.25
C ARG A 770 -46.97 6.03 -53.41
N GLU A 771 -47.27 6.86 -54.40
CA GLU A 771 -47.98 6.40 -55.62
C GLU A 771 -47.10 5.51 -56.49
N PHE A 772 -45.79 5.79 -56.59
CA PHE A 772 -44.86 4.98 -57.39
C PHE A 772 -44.60 3.57 -56.80
N ALA A 773 -44.45 3.46 -55.48
CA ALA A 773 -44.15 2.19 -54.81
C ALA A 773 -45.33 1.18 -54.83
N LYS A 774 -46.56 1.65 -55.02
CA LYS A 774 -47.74 0.78 -55.16
C LYS A 774 -47.74 0.04 -56.51
N PHE A 775 -47.06 0.58 -57.52
CA PHE A 775 -47.00 0.03 -58.88
C PHE A 775 -45.95 -1.10 -59.03
N GLU A 776 -44.82 -1.06 -58.32
CA GLU A 776 -43.78 -2.10 -58.42
C GLU A 776 -44.12 -3.39 -57.66
N LYS A 777 -44.94 -3.30 -56.61
CA LYS A 777 -45.25 -4.42 -55.70
C LYS A 777 -46.07 -5.54 -56.35
N GLU A 778 -46.74 -5.28 -57.47
CA GLU A 778 -47.51 -6.29 -58.21
C GLU A 778 -46.64 -7.19 -59.11
N LYS A 779 -45.35 -6.86 -59.33
CA LYS A 779 -44.54 -7.47 -60.39
C LYS A 779 -43.64 -8.66 -59.99
N MET A 780 -43.39 -8.92 -58.70
CA MET A 780 -42.24 -9.74 -58.25
C MET A 780 -42.57 -11.08 -57.55
N ASN A 781 -43.81 -11.58 -57.60
CA ASN A 781 -44.15 -12.90 -57.03
C ASN A 781 -43.88 -14.06 -58.01
N ALA A 782 -42.70 -14.69 -57.96
CA ALA A 782 -42.46 -16.05 -58.48
C ALA A 782 -41.15 -16.74 -57.94
N LYS A 783 -41.29 -17.70 -57.01
CA LYS A 783 -40.81 -19.13 -56.97
C LYS A 783 -39.33 -19.49 -57.36
N TRP A 784 -38.52 -20.41 -56.77
CA TRP A 784 -38.67 -21.74 -56.10
C TRP A 784 -37.42 -22.19 -55.28
N ASP A 785 -37.61 -23.26 -54.47
CA ASP A 785 -36.79 -23.95 -53.43
C ASP A 785 -35.54 -24.80 -53.81
N THR A 786 -34.63 -25.07 -52.85
CA THR A 786 -34.44 -26.41 -52.18
C THR A 786 -33.35 -26.45 -51.08
N VAL A 787 -33.65 -27.13 -49.96
CA VAL A 787 -32.80 -27.39 -48.77
C VAL A 787 -32.80 -28.90 -48.46
N ARG A 788 -31.68 -29.44 -47.95
CA ARG A 788 -31.69 -30.53 -46.96
C ARG A 788 -30.83 -30.19 -45.74
N ALA A 789 -31.39 -30.44 -44.58
CA ALA A 789 -31.00 -29.95 -43.26
C ALA A 789 -30.26 -30.99 -42.42
N TRP A 790 -29.46 -30.54 -41.45
CA TRP A 790 -29.38 -31.11 -40.10
C TRP A 790 -29.35 -29.95 -39.08
N ILE A 791 -30.35 -29.93 -38.19
CA ILE A 791 -30.50 -29.02 -37.06
C ILE A 791 -30.16 -29.80 -35.78
N SER A 792 -29.43 -29.17 -34.87
CA SER A 792 -29.57 -29.41 -33.43
C SER A 792 -29.47 -28.05 -32.74
N ALA A 793 -30.60 -27.64 -32.17
CA ALA A 793 -30.75 -26.41 -31.41
C ALA A 793 -30.19 -26.60 -29.99
N GLY A 794 -29.43 -25.62 -29.52
CA GLY A 794 -29.05 -25.46 -28.12
C GLY A 794 -28.94 -23.98 -27.80
N ASN A 795 -29.79 -23.50 -26.91
CA ASN A 795 -29.88 -22.12 -26.41
C ASN A 795 -28.51 -21.54 -26.02
N PHE A 796 -28.06 -20.44 -26.64
CA PHE A 796 -27.10 -19.50 -26.03
C PHE A 796 -27.31 -18.10 -26.63
N CYS A 797 -27.32 -17.08 -25.77
CA CYS A 797 -27.40 -15.66 -26.13
C CYS A 797 -26.03 -15.00 -25.96
N GLN A 798 -25.82 -13.97 -26.79
CA GLN A 798 -24.75 -12.97 -26.76
C GLN A 798 -23.44 -13.45 -27.41
N THR A 799 -23.26 -13.04 -28.66
CA THR A 799 -22.13 -13.33 -29.55
C THR A 799 -21.48 -12.01 -29.92
N ASP A 800 -20.21 -11.79 -29.54
CA ASP A 800 -19.40 -10.67 -30.04
C ASP A 800 -18.40 -11.23 -31.06
N VAL A 801 -18.37 -10.69 -32.28
CA VAL A 801 -17.52 -11.18 -33.38
C VAL A 801 -16.44 -10.15 -33.76
N PHE A 802 -15.16 -10.54 -33.71
CA PHE A 802 -13.98 -9.77 -34.16
C PHE A 802 -13.41 -10.28 -35.48
N ILE A 803 -12.96 -9.42 -36.40
CA ILE A 803 -12.44 -9.81 -37.73
C ILE A 803 -11.15 -9.07 -38.07
N GLY A 804 -10.06 -9.81 -38.34
CA GLY A 804 -8.86 -9.30 -39.01
C GLY A 804 -8.76 -9.78 -40.46
N ALA A 805 -8.20 -8.96 -41.36
CA ALA A 805 -8.01 -9.27 -42.79
C ALA A 805 -6.53 -9.03 -43.22
N THR A 806 -5.89 -10.02 -43.85
CA THR A 806 -4.54 -9.91 -44.47
C THR A 806 -4.49 -10.57 -45.87
N PRO A 807 -3.58 -10.15 -46.78
CA PRO A 807 -3.38 -10.78 -48.10
C PRO A 807 -2.60 -12.11 -48.01
N PRO A 808 -2.62 -12.97 -49.05
CA PRO A 808 -2.31 -14.39 -48.92
C PRO A 808 -0.82 -14.71 -49.09
N SER A 809 -0.21 -15.31 -48.07
CA SER A 809 0.73 -16.42 -48.28
C SER A 809 0.81 -17.33 -47.04
N LEU A 810 0.53 -18.60 -47.28
CA LEU A 810 0.79 -19.82 -46.50
C LEU A 810 0.03 -20.08 -45.16
N THR A 811 -0.61 -21.26 -45.20
CA THR A 811 -1.38 -22.09 -44.25
C THR A 811 -0.55 -22.57 -43.05
N GLU A 812 -1.03 -22.94 -41.85
CA GLU A 812 -2.27 -23.60 -41.41
C GLU A 812 -2.35 -23.49 -39.85
N VAL A 813 -3.51 -23.19 -39.25
CA VAL A 813 -3.72 -23.23 -37.77
C VAL A 813 -4.99 -24.04 -37.47
N PRO A 814 -4.95 -25.06 -36.60
CA PRO A 814 -6.10 -25.89 -36.28
C PRO A 814 -6.94 -25.36 -35.10
N LEU A 815 -8.24 -25.55 -35.25
CA LEU A 815 -9.35 -25.26 -34.35
C LEU A 815 -9.22 -25.92 -32.96
N PHE A 816 -9.51 -25.16 -31.88
CA PHE A 816 -9.89 -25.71 -30.58
C PHE A 816 -11.35 -25.41 -30.25
N ARG A 817 -12.03 -26.42 -29.72
CA ARG A 817 -13.47 -26.43 -29.42
C ARG A 817 -13.64 -26.70 -27.92
N GLN A 818 -13.86 -25.66 -27.11
CA GLN A 818 -14.43 -25.78 -25.76
C GLN A 818 -15.32 -24.55 -25.49
N LYS A 819 -16.52 -24.79 -24.95
CA LYS A 819 -17.72 -23.90 -24.98
C LYS A 819 -17.62 -22.58 -24.17
N CYS A 820 -16.68 -21.69 -24.48
CA CYS A 820 -16.64 -20.32 -23.95
C CYS A 820 -16.30 -19.25 -25.01
N VAL A 821 -15.58 -19.60 -26.08
CA VAL A 821 -15.32 -18.74 -27.26
C VAL A 821 -15.26 -19.65 -28.50
N ASP A 822 -15.93 -19.32 -29.60
CA ASP A 822 -15.83 -20.05 -30.89
C ASP A 822 -14.91 -19.27 -31.85
N PHE A 823 -13.98 -19.96 -32.51
CA PHE A 823 -13.09 -19.33 -33.49
C PHE A 823 -13.33 -19.91 -34.88
N LYS A 824 -13.48 -19.03 -35.88
CA LYS A 824 -13.67 -19.42 -37.27
C LYS A 824 -12.86 -18.56 -38.22
N VAL A 825 -12.27 -19.20 -39.23
CA VAL A 825 -11.64 -18.49 -40.35
C VAL A 825 -12.56 -18.57 -41.55
N LYS A 826 -12.86 -17.44 -42.19
CA LYS A 826 -13.68 -17.38 -43.42
C LYS A 826 -13.07 -16.40 -44.40
N THR A 827 -12.88 -16.80 -45.64
CA THR A 827 -12.47 -15.85 -46.71
C THR A 827 -13.72 -15.30 -47.39
N ILE A 828 -13.82 -13.98 -47.50
CA ILE A 828 -14.87 -13.30 -48.27
C ILE A 828 -14.25 -12.40 -49.34
N SER A 829 -14.99 -12.15 -50.41
CA SER A 829 -14.61 -11.20 -51.47
C SER A 829 -15.53 -9.99 -51.37
N VAL A 830 -14.96 -8.81 -51.11
CA VAL A 830 -15.69 -7.52 -51.03
C VAL A 830 -14.98 -6.55 -51.96
N ASP A 831 -15.71 -5.96 -52.92
CA ASP A 831 -15.17 -5.03 -53.94
C ASP A 831 -13.93 -5.53 -54.70
N GLY A 832 -13.88 -6.82 -55.00
CA GLY A 832 -12.75 -7.44 -55.71
C GLY A 832 -11.53 -7.76 -54.83
N ASN A 833 -11.53 -7.33 -53.56
CA ASN A 833 -10.51 -7.66 -52.58
C ASN A 833 -10.87 -8.96 -51.84
N LYS A 834 -9.92 -9.90 -51.75
CA LYS A 834 -10.09 -11.12 -50.96
C LYS A 834 -9.59 -10.89 -49.53
N ALA A 835 -10.51 -10.89 -48.57
CA ALA A 835 -10.21 -10.73 -47.16
C ALA A 835 -10.35 -12.07 -46.43
N LYS A 836 -9.29 -12.51 -45.74
CA LYS A 836 -9.34 -13.69 -44.87
C LYS A 836 -9.71 -13.24 -43.46
N LEU A 837 -10.95 -13.51 -43.04
CA LEU A 837 -11.51 -13.10 -41.76
C LEU A 837 -11.15 -14.11 -40.67
N ALA A 838 -10.55 -13.65 -39.59
CA ALA A 838 -10.36 -14.41 -38.35
C ALA A 838 -11.43 -14.00 -37.33
N ILE A 839 -12.49 -14.79 -37.21
CA ILE A 839 -13.71 -14.54 -36.41
C ILE A 839 -13.60 -15.15 -35.02
N TRP A 840 -13.66 -14.31 -33.99
CA TRP A 840 -13.73 -14.72 -32.58
C TRP A 840 -15.11 -14.43 -32.01
N ASP A 841 -15.88 -15.44 -31.63
CA ASP A 841 -17.21 -15.35 -31.01
C ASP A 841 -17.10 -15.59 -29.50
N THR A 842 -17.11 -14.54 -28.68
CA THR A 842 -16.97 -14.66 -27.22
C THR A 842 -18.33 -14.83 -26.53
N ALA A 843 -18.42 -15.71 -25.52
CA ALA A 843 -19.64 -15.86 -24.73
C ALA A 843 -19.92 -14.60 -23.89
N GLY A 844 -20.92 -13.80 -24.28
CA GLY A 844 -21.29 -12.54 -23.60
C GLY A 844 -21.99 -12.68 -22.24
N GLN A 845 -21.72 -13.74 -21.47
CA GLN A 845 -22.21 -13.89 -20.10
C GLN A 845 -21.24 -13.25 -19.10
N GLU A 846 -21.77 -12.53 -18.12
CA GLU A 846 -21.01 -11.78 -17.10
C GLU A 846 -20.02 -12.64 -16.29
N ARG A 847 -20.19 -13.97 -16.23
CA ARG A 847 -19.28 -14.89 -15.52
C ARG A 847 -17.96 -15.17 -16.25
N PHE A 848 -17.83 -14.77 -17.52
CA PHE A 848 -16.61 -14.96 -18.34
C PHE A 848 -15.90 -13.63 -18.67
N ARG A 849 -16.34 -12.54 -18.05
CA ARG A 849 -15.91 -11.16 -18.33
C ARG A 849 -14.43 -10.90 -18.08
N THR A 850 -13.77 -11.73 -17.26
CA THR A 850 -12.33 -11.65 -17.01
C THR A 850 -11.47 -12.14 -18.19
N LEU A 851 -12.05 -12.88 -19.15
CA LEU A 851 -11.33 -13.42 -20.31
C LEU A 851 -11.43 -12.50 -21.55
N THR A 852 -12.46 -11.65 -21.62
CA THR A 852 -12.79 -10.82 -22.77
C THR A 852 -11.75 -9.76 -23.14
N PRO A 853 -11.05 -9.08 -22.20
CA PRO A 853 -10.09 -8.02 -22.52
C PRO A 853 -8.95 -8.43 -23.46
N SER A 854 -8.52 -9.70 -23.40
CA SER A 854 -7.44 -10.22 -24.24
C SER A 854 -7.79 -10.24 -25.73
N TYR A 855 -9.08 -10.38 -26.09
CA TYR A 855 -9.55 -10.47 -27.47
C TYR A 855 -9.79 -9.09 -28.13
N TYR A 856 -9.82 -8.02 -27.33
CA TYR A 856 -9.95 -6.65 -27.84
C TYR A 856 -8.63 -6.10 -28.40
N ARG A 857 -7.49 -6.70 -28.02
CA ARG A 857 -6.17 -6.23 -28.41
C ARG A 857 -5.90 -6.53 -29.88
N GLY A 858 -5.64 -5.48 -30.66
CA GLY A 858 -5.30 -5.59 -32.08
C GLY A 858 -6.47 -5.88 -33.03
N ALA A 859 -7.71 -5.90 -32.54
CA ALA A 859 -8.88 -6.07 -33.39
C ALA A 859 -9.06 -4.89 -34.38
N GLN A 860 -9.44 -5.19 -35.63
CA GLN A 860 -9.73 -4.18 -36.67
C GLN A 860 -11.21 -3.78 -36.73
N GLY A 861 -12.11 -4.67 -36.31
CA GLY A 861 -13.52 -4.33 -36.14
C GLY A 861 -14.24 -5.23 -35.14
N VAL A 862 -15.35 -4.73 -34.60
CA VAL A 862 -16.18 -5.41 -33.59
C VAL A 862 -17.66 -5.36 -33.96
N ILE A 863 -18.36 -6.47 -33.70
CA ILE A 863 -19.82 -6.56 -33.81
C ILE A 863 -20.42 -6.75 -32.41
N LEU A 864 -21.16 -5.75 -31.93
CA LEU A 864 -21.98 -5.85 -30.73
C LEU A 864 -23.38 -6.31 -31.09
N VAL A 865 -23.87 -7.37 -30.43
CA VAL A 865 -25.17 -7.97 -30.75
C VAL A 865 -26.13 -7.89 -29.55
N TYR A 866 -27.33 -7.36 -29.77
CA TYR A 866 -28.43 -7.41 -28.79
C TYR A 866 -29.63 -8.17 -29.34
N ASP A 867 -30.55 -8.56 -28.46
CA ASP A 867 -31.77 -9.30 -28.79
C ASP A 867 -32.95 -8.32 -28.87
N VAL A 868 -33.58 -8.19 -30.04
CA VAL A 868 -34.70 -7.25 -30.26
C VAL A 868 -35.92 -7.58 -29.41
N THR A 869 -36.01 -8.80 -28.88
CA THR A 869 -37.11 -9.25 -28.02
C THR A 869 -36.84 -9.09 -26.52
N ARG A 870 -35.66 -8.55 -26.13
CA ARG A 870 -35.29 -8.38 -24.72
C ARG A 870 -34.51 -7.09 -24.47
N ARG A 871 -35.23 -6.07 -23.98
CA ARG A 871 -34.68 -4.72 -23.69
C ARG A 871 -33.45 -4.72 -22.77
N GLU A 872 -33.37 -5.63 -21.81
CA GLU A 872 -32.21 -5.75 -20.90
C GLU A 872 -30.89 -5.95 -21.65
N THR A 873 -30.89 -6.70 -22.77
CA THR A 873 -29.66 -6.95 -23.55
C THR A 873 -29.14 -5.68 -24.22
N PHE A 874 -30.03 -4.75 -24.57
CA PHE A 874 -29.69 -3.45 -25.15
C PHE A 874 -29.14 -2.49 -24.09
N THR A 875 -29.72 -2.47 -22.88
CA THR A 875 -29.22 -1.60 -21.78
C THR A 875 -27.80 -1.93 -21.34
N LYS A 876 -27.31 -3.14 -21.61
CA LYS A 876 -25.94 -3.55 -21.29
C LYS A 876 -24.91 -3.10 -22.34
N LEU A 877 -25.32 -2.58 -23.49
CA LEU A 877 -24.41 -2.17 -24.57
C LEU A 877 -23.45 -1.05 -24.16
N ASP A 878 -23.89 -0.09 -23.33
CA ASP A 878 -23.01 0.98 -22.82
C ASP A 878 -21.85 0.39 -21.99
N ASN A 879 -22.09 -0.67 -21.21
CA ASN A 879 -21.05 -1.34 -20.45
C ASN A 879 -20.03 -2.04 -21.36
N TRP A 880 -20.49 -2.69 -22.44
CA TRP A 880 -19.63 -3.33 -23.42
C TRP A 880 -18.83 -2.32 -24.25
N LEU A 881 -19.41 -1.15 -24.57
CA LEU A 881 -18.71 -0.07 -25.22
C LEU A 881 -17.61 0.53 -24.34
N ASN A 882 -17.89 0.78 -23.06
CA ASN A 882 -16.87 1.25 -22.11
C ASN A 882 -15.72 0.25 -21.98
N GLU A 883 -16.04 -1.05 -21.97
CA GLU A 883 -15.04 -2.12 -21.91
C GLU A 883 -14.16 -2.13 -23.18
N LEU A 884 -14.78 -2.05 -24.36
CA LEU A 884 -14.08 -1.93 -25.64
C LEU A 884 -13.16 -0.71 -25.70
N GLU A 885 -13.62 0.45 -25.23
CA GLU A 885 -12.83 1.69 -25.21
C GLU A 885 -11.68 1.65 -24.20
N THR A 886 -11.82 0.89 -23.12
CA THR A 886 -10.79 0.74 -22.09
C THR A 886 -9.66 -0.18 -22.53
N TYR A 887 -9.97 -1.26 -23.26
CA TYR A 887 -9.02 -2.34 -23.52
C TYR A 887 -8.57 -2.46 -24.99
N CYS A 888 -9.24 -1.81 -25.93
CA CYS A 888 -8.79 -1.79 -27.32
C CYS A 888 -7.55 -0.91 -27.47
N THR A 889 -6.47 -1.46 -28.05
CA THR A 889 -5.21 -0.74 -28.26
C THR A 889 -5.21 0.15 -29.51
N ARG A 890 -6.31 0.14 -30.29
CA ARG A 890 -6.46 0.87 -31.54
C ARG A 890 -7.59 1.89 -31.46
N ASN A 891 -7.29 3.14 -31.84
CA ASN A 891 -8.26 4.25 -31.84
C ASN A 891 -9.12 4.30 -33.12
N ASP A 892 -8.77 3.52 -34.15
CA ASP A 892 -9.41 3.48 -35.47
C ASP A 892 -10.34 2.25 -35.68
N LEU A 893 -10.73 1.58 -34.59
CA LEU A 893 -11.57 0.38 -34.60
C LEU A 893 -12.95 0.62 -35.26
N VAL A 894 -13.31 -0.19 -36.26
CA VAL A 894 -14.66 -0.14 -36.86
C VAL A 894 -15.66 -0.87 -35.98
N LYS A 895 -16.69 -0.17 -35.50
CA LYS A 895 -17.72 -0.70 -34.60
C LYS A 895 -19.03 -0.92 -35.36
N MET A 896 -19.68 -2.07 -35.18
CA MET A 896 -21.01 -2.37 -35.72
C MET A 896 -21.95 -2.84 -34.61
N LEU A 897 -23.19 -2.37 -34.64
CA LEU A 897 -24.28 -2.81 -33.78
C LEU A 897 -25.27 -3.67 -34.58
N VAL A 898 -25.65 -4.82 -34.02
CA VAL A 898 -26.61 -5.75 -34.65
C VAL A 898 -27.80 -6.01 -33.72
N GLY A 899 -29.00 -5.69 -34.19
CA GLY A 899 -30.25 -6.14 -33.57
C GLY A 899 -30.62 -7.54 -34.08
N ASN A 900 -30.45 -8.56 -33.25
CA ASN A 900 -30.66 -9.96 -33.63
C ASN A 900 -32.04 -10.50 -33.20
N LYS A 901 -32.50 -11.57 -33.86
CA LYS A 901 -33.80 -12.27 -33.66
C LYS A 901 -35.03 -11.54 -34.21
N ILE A 902 -34.87 -10.81 -35.32
CA ILE A 902 -36.00 -10.17 -36.01
C ILE A 902 -37.07 -11.15 -36.53
N ASP A 903 -36.78 -12.45 -36.56
CA ASP A 903 -37.73 -13.50 -36.93
C ASP A 903 -38.85 -13.72 -35.90
N LYS A 904 -38.77 -13.12 -34.72
CA LYS A 904 -39.80 -13.18 -33.69
C LYS A 904 -40.75 -11.98 -33.81
N GLU A 905 -42.03 -12.16 -33.50
CA GLU A 905 -43.04 -11.08 -33.63
C GLU A 905 -43.06 -10.09 -32.45
N ASN A 906 -42.60 -10.49 -31.26
CA ASN A 906 -42.59 -9.65 -30.06
C ASN A 906 -41.29 -8.84 -29.95
N HIS A 907 -41.22 -7.69 -30.61
CA HIS A 907 -40.08 -6.77 -30.50
C HIS A 907 -40.29 -5.81 -29.32
N ASP A 908 -39.42 -5.88 -28.32
CA ASP A 908 -39.40 -4.97 -27.16
C ASP A 908 -38.64 -3.65 -27.46
N LEU A 909 -37.97 -3.60 -28.61
CA LEU A 909 -37.11 -2.53 -29.09
C LEU A 909 -37.38 -2.26 -30.57
N ASP A 910 -37.66 -1.00 -30.90
CA ASP A 910 -37.83 -0.57 -32.29
C ASP A 910 -36.47 -0.38 -32.99
N ARG A 911 -36.42 -0.69 -34.28
CA ARG A 911 -35.26 -0.44 -35.16
C ARG A 911 -34.72 0.99 -35.05
N ALA A 912 -35.60 1.96 -34.83
CA ALA A 912 -35.24 3.37 -34.67
C ALA A 912 -34.39 3.64 -33.41
N GLU A 913 -34.62 2.91 -32.31
CA GLU A 913 -33.84 3.02 -31.08
C GLU A 913 -32.42 2.48 -31.28
N GLY A 914 -32.28 1.30 -31.93
CA GLY A 914 -30.98 0.73 -32.29
C GLY A 914 -30.17 1.64 -33.23
N LEU A 915 -30.83 2.22 -34.24
CA LEU A 915 -30.18 3.16 -35.16
C LEU A 915 -29.75 4.46 -34.46
N LYS A 916 -30.56 4.97 -33.51
CA LYS A 916 -30.21 6.16 -32.73
C LYS A 916 -28.99 5.90 -31.84
N PHE A 917 -28.92 4.72 -31.21
CA PHE A 917 -27.77 4.31 -30.40
C PHE A 917 -26.50 4.17 -31.25
N ALA A 918 -26.58 3.50 -32.40
CA ALA A 918 -25.45 3.37 -33.32
C ALA A 918 -24.94 4.73 -33.81
N ARG A 919 -25.84 5.68 -34.14
CA ARG A 919 -25.45 7.05 -34.51
C ARG A 919 -24.76 7.81 -33.38
N LYS A 920 -25.26 7.66 -32.15
CA LYS A 920 -24.67 8.29 -30.96
C LYS A 920 -23.22 7.83 -30.73
N HIS A 921 -22.91 6.57 -30.99
CA HIS A 921 -21.59 5.96 -30.75
C HIS A 921 -20.77 5.74 -32.03
N SER A 922 -21.14 6.36 -33.15
CA SER A 922 -20.45 6.28 -34.44
C SER A 922 -20.24 4.83 -34.94
N MET A 923 -21.26 3.98 -34.79
CA MET A 923 -21.25 2.58 -35.21
C MET A 923 -22.05 2.36 -36.50
N LEU A 924 -21.69 1.34 -37.26
CA LEU A 924 -22.57 0.75 -38.30
C LEU A 924 -23.79 0.08 -37.62
N PHE A 925 -24.92 -0.05 -38.32
CA PHE A 925 -26.12 -0.67 -37.76
C PHE A 925 -26.88 -1.52 -38.76
N ILE A 926 -27.18 -2.74 -38.37
CA ILE A 926 -27.99 -3.66 -39.17
C ILE A 926 -28.87 -4.52 -38.25
N GLU A 927 -30.01 -4.98 -38.76
CA GLU A 927 -30.84 -5.97 -38.07
C GLU A 927 -30.71 -7.31 -38.78
N ALA A 928 -30.65 -8.37 -38.00
CA ALA A 928 -30.41 -9.71 -38.51
C ALA A 928 -31.24 -10.76 -37.77
N SER A 929 -31.45 -11.90 -38.42
CA SER A 929 -31.88 -13.13 -37.75
C SER A 929 -30.86 -14.22 -38.01
N ALA A 930 -30.18 -14.65 -36.95
CA ALA A 930 -29.32 -15.83 -37.02
C ALA A 930 -30.09 -17.12 -37.39
N LYS A 931 -31.42 -17.17 -37.16
CA LYS A 931 -32.28 -18.32 -37.45
C LYS A 931 -32.62 -18.44 -38.93
N THR A 932 -33.07 -17.35 -39.55
CA THR A 932 -33.41 -17.32 -40.99
C THR A 932 -32.20 -16.98 -41.87
N ARG A 933 -31.11 -16.51 -41.26
CA ARG A 933 -29.87 -15.99 -41.88
C ARG A 933 -30.03 -14.61 -42.54
N ASP A 934 -31.19 -13.98 -42.39
CA ASP A 934 -31.46 -12.64 -42.90
C ASP A 934 -30.53 -11.61 -42.24
N GLY A 935 -29.93 -10.73 -43.03
CA GLY A 935 -29.05 -9.64 -42.57
C GLY A 935 -27.66 -10.07 -42.07
N VAL A 936 -27.41 -11.37 -41.82
CA VAL A 936 -26.12 -11.84 -41.30
C VAL A 936 -25.00 -11.63 -42.31
N GLN A 937 -25.19 -12.01 -43.57
CA GLN A 937 -24.14 -11.84 -44.59
C GLN A 937 -23.79 -10.36 -44.83
N CYS A 938 -24.80 -9.51 -44.95
CA CYS A 938 -24.64 -8.07 -45.13
C CYS A 938 -23.87 -7.42 -43.96
N ALA A 939 -24.10 -7.86 -42.72
CA ALA A 939 -23.39 -7.36 -41.54
C ALA A 939 -21.87 -7.57 -41.66
N PHE A 940 -21.45 -8.77 -42.08
CA PHE A 940 -20.04 -9.10 -42.27
C PHE A 940 -19.42 -8.36 -43.47
N GLU A 941 -20.16 -8.21 -44.57
CA GLU A 941 -19.68 -7.53 -45.77
C GLU A 941 -19.49 -6.03 -45.53
N GLU A 942 -20.49 -5.33 -44.96
CA GLU A 942 -20.39 -3.89 -44.66
C GLU A 942 -19.28 -3.57 -43.64
N LEU A 943 -19.11 -4.43 -42.63
CA LEU A 943 -18.03 -4.26 -41.65
C LEU A 943 -16.65 -4.37 -42.32
N VAL A 944 -16.45 -5.38 -43.16
CA VAL A 944 -15.18 -5.62 -43.85
C VAL A 944 -14.89 -4.54 -44.90
N GLU A 945 -15.91 -4.10 -45.62
CA GLU A 945 -15.79 -2.96 -46.55
C GLU A 945 -15.26 -1.72 -45.83
N LYS A 946 -15.84 -1.41 -44.65
CA LYS A 946 -15.44 -0.25 -43.86
C LYS A 946 -14.03 -0.37 -43.29
N ILE A 947 -13.61 -1.58 -42.91
CA ILE A 947 -12.23 -1.86 -42.46
C ILE A 947 -11.24 -1.64 -43.61
N ILE A 948 -11.54 -2.13 -44.82
CA ILE A 948 -10.69 -1.95 -46.00
C ILE A 948 -10.55 -0.47 -46.37
N GLN A 949 -11.64 0.30 -46.24
CA GLN A 949 -11.65 1.75 -46.47
C GLN A 949 -10.88 2.57 -45.41
N THR A 950 -10.34 1.93 -44.37
CA THR A 950 -9.57 2.57 -43.29
C THR A 950 -8.10 2.11 -43.35
N PRO A 951 -7.21 2.85 -44.05
CA PRO A 951 -5.85 2.38 -44.38
C PRO A 951 -4.98 2.05 -43.16
N GLY A 952 -5.19 2.75 -42.03
CA GLY A 952 -4.47 2.50 -40.78
C GLY A 952 -4.66 1.07 -40.25
N LEU A 953 -5.79 0.43 -40.54
CA LEU A 953 -6.16 -0.90 -39.99
C LEU A 953 -5.40 -2.08 -40.63
N TRP A 954 -4.85 -1.92 -41.83
CA TRP A 954 -4.26 -3.02 -42.61
C TRP A 954 -2.90 -2.72 -43.27
N GLN A 955 -2.39 -1.48 -43.20
CA GLN A 955 -1.03 -1.15 -43.64
C GLN A 955 -0.01 -1.40 -42.51
N SER A 956 1.05 -2.16 -42.78
CA SER A 956 2.18 -2.35 -41.85
C SER A 956 3.03 -1.08 -41.79
N GLU A 957 3.40 -0.62 -40.58
CA GLU A 957 4.40 0.44 -40.39
C GLU A 957 5.78 -0.04 -40.86
N THR A 958 6.07 0.17 -42.13
CA THR A 958 7.43 0.25 -42.65
C THR A 958 7.63 1.68 -43.13
N HIS A 959 8.10 2.58 -42.26
CA HIS A 959 8.91 3.76 -42.63
C HIS A 959 9.64 4.23 -41.37
N GLY A 960 10.95 3.95 -41.33
CA GLY A 960 11.85 4.49 -40.32
C GLY A 960 11.86 6.02 -40.37
N ARG A 961 11.92 6.64 -39.20
CA ARG A 961 12.38 8.02 -39.04
C ARG A 961 13.86 8.09 -39.42
N GLY A 962 14.14 8.18 -40.72
CA GLY A 962 15.40 8.71 -41.21
C GLY A 962 15.39 10.21 -41.02
N VAL A 963 16.26 10.71 -40.15
CA VAL A 963 16.61 12.13 -40.07
C VAL A 963 17.24 12.51 -41.41
N GLN A 964 16.57 13.35 -42.20
CA GLN A 964 17.15 14.00 -43.37
C GLN A 964 18.09 15.11 -42.89
N LEU A 965 19.40 14.86 -43.01
CA LEU A 965 20.38 15.93 -43.12
C LEU A 965 20.33 16.43 -44.56
N SER A 966 19.99 17.70 -44.70
CA SER A 966 20.13 18.47 -45.94
C SER A 966 21.60 18.66 -46.25
N ASP A 967 22.06 18.20 -47.41
CA ASP A 967 23.22 18.77 -48.11
C ASP A 967 22.83 18.87 -49.58
N ASP A 968 22.58 20.11 -50.00
CA ASP A 968 22.53 20.50 -51.40
C ASP A 968 23.95 20.81 -51.91
N ASP A 969 24.09 20.57 -53.21
CA ASP A 969 25.05 21.13 -54.17
C ASP A 969 26.45 20.52 -54.34
N ALA A 970 26.62 19.94 -55.53
CA ALA A 970 27.88 19.89 -56.25
C ALA A 970 27.91 20.97 -57.34
N GLY A 971 28.89 21.87 -57.28
CA GLY A 971 29.51 22.46 -58.47
C GLY A 971 29.50 23.99 -58.60
N GLY A 972 30.55 24.64 -58.10
CA GLY A 972 30.89 26.02 -58.45
C GLY A 972 32.30 26.38 -57.97
N GLY A 973 33.23 26.58 -58.92
CA GLY A 973 34.66 26.68 -58.63
C GLY A 973 35.17 28.03 -58.12
N SER A 974 36.45 27.97 -57.75
CA SER A 974 37.46 29.03 -57.69
C SER A 974 37.47 30.05 -56.53
N SER A 975 38.52 29.88 -55.72
CA SER A 975 39.57 30.88 -55.41
C SER A 975 39.51 31.71 -54.11
N LEU A 976 40.66 31.62 -53.42
CA LEU A 976 41.37 32.62 -52.61
C LEU A 976 41.01 32.81 -51.12
N GLU A 977 41.88 32.16 -50.31
CA GLU A 977 42.61 32.67 -49.14
C GLU A 977 42.18 34.03 -48.53
N ALA A 978 41.96 34.05 -47.21
CA ALA A 978 42.87 34.72 -46.25
C ALA A 978 42.37 34.62 -44.79
N LYS A 979 43.30 34.21 -43.90
CA LYS A 979 43.58 34.66 -42.51
C LYS A 979 42.38 34.74 -41.54
N GLY A 980 42.37 34.10 -40.37
CA GLY A 980 43.47 33.84 -39.45
C GLY A 980 43.18 34.54 -38.12
N LEU A 981 42.84 33.77 -37.08
CA LEU A 981 43.20 33.90 -35.67
C LEU A 981 42.45 32.85 -34.85
#